data_AF-A0A2T3LAB9-F1
#
_entry.id   AF-A0A2T3LAB9-F1
#
_cell.length_a   1.000
_cell.length_b   1.000
_cell.length_c   1.000
_cell.angle_alpha   90.00
_cell.angle_beta   90.00
_cell.angle_gamma   90.00
#
_symmetry.space_group_name_H-M   'P 1'
#
loop_
_entity.id
_entity.type
_entity.pdbx_description
1 polymer ?
#
loop_
_entity_poly.entity_id
_entity_poly.type
_entity_poly.pdbx_seq_one_letter_code
_entity_poly.pdbx_strand_id
1 'polypeptide(L)'
;MKYLVRSVFFIFLLVSLVACGGGGGDSGDSASKVDTFIISADEAYNEGKYTKAYGLYEKAAELGDKWAQFKVAWMAEKGVGVQQNYETAVYWYQASADQNYPASQNNLGVLYENGLGVERDYARAKEFYLASAKQDNEYAQYNLGRLHKDGLGVAQNYKLAADWFEKAANQDHAYAKVYFADALYYGKGRDQDRYNAYSWYYQAARQGVARAQNKYADMNVEGKLYGIDYREALIWYREAAEQNYPAAFYGLGILYEKGLGVTKDNNIARSWYQKAASQGYEKAISRLNPAEIKTIFSTSGAFTALKEDGSVVTWGRGDFGGDSSDVDTELSTGVETILSTYNTFTAIKSDGSSVIWGRGATIPSYLAVASDLTSGVKRLLATPHSDYAALKDNGRVVVWGISQGYADLSSVSSALESGVKEIYSSKGAFAALKNDGSVITWGGIHSGGDSSSVAAELISDIKSIYPSNNGFVALKYNGGLVMWGYIYEPNSYQKSNLTSGVKEVYTSDVGGFAALKDNGSVISWGWGCGSECDDPSLFPTELSSGVNTIVSTENAFAALKDDNSVVVWGDSDAGGDPSSVASDLTSGVTGLYATLNIFAALKEDGSVVTWGSANFYDILSSVASELSSGVKAIYSNEYAFAALKEDGSVVTWGLAYYGGDSSLVASDLKSGVKMIFSNNNAFAALKEDGSVVTWGVQDLGGDSSSVTHLLTSLE
;
A
#
# COMPACT_ATOMS: atom_id res chain seq x y z
N MET A 1 16.05 -37.31 -3.49
CA MET A 1 16.18 -38.01 -2.19
C MET A 1 17.03 -39.30 -2.29
N LYS A 2 18.21 -39.25 -2.93
CA LYS A 2 19.20 -40.35 -3.02
C LYS A 2 20.62 -39.85 -3.29
N TYR A 3 21.02 -38.67 -2.80
CA TYR A 3 22.40 -38.17 -2.91
C TYR A 3 22.68 -37.16 -1.78
N LEU A 4 22.85 -37.62 -0.53
CA LEU A 4 23.38 -36.78 0.56
C LEU A 4 23.94 -37.61 1.72
N VAL A 5 24.71 -38.67 1.43
CA VAL A 5 25.43 -39.48 2.44
C VAL A 5 26.94 -39.54 2.14
N ARG A 6 27.49 -38.54 1.44
CA ARG A 6 28.92 -38.55 1.05
C ARG A 6 29.77 -37.35 1.47
N SER A 7 29.27 -36.39 2.26
CA SER A 7 30.05 -35.16 2.56
C SER A 7 30.26 -34.82 4.03
N VAL A 8 30.32 -35.80 4.94
CA VAL A 8 30.77 -35.56 6.34
C VAL A 8 31.95 -36.48 6.75
N PHE A 9 32.53 -37.24 5.83
CA PHE A 9 33.55 -38.26 6.15
C PHE A 9 34.98 -37.98 5.64
N PHE A 10 35.29 -36.74 5.25
CA PHE A 10 36.65 -36.34 4.88
C PHE A 10 37.03 -35.08 5.64
N ILE A 11 37.67 -35.25 6.80
CA ILE A 11 38.67 -34.41 7.49
C ILE A 11 38.62 -34.86 8.97
N PHE A 12 39.20 -36.02 9.26
CA PHE A 12 39.77 -36.37 10.59
C PHE A 12 40.79 -37.52 10.44
N LEU A 13 41.38 -37.68 9.26
CA LEU A 13 42.30 -38.78 8.94
C LEU A 13 43.79 -38.40 9.06
N LEU A 14 44.17 -37.44 9.90
CA LEU A 14 45.60 -37.07 9.98
C LEU A 14 46.11 -36.54 11.33
N VAL A 15 45.47 -36.90 12.46
CA VAL A 15 46.09 -36.75 13.79
C VAL A 15 45.84 -38.01 14.63
N SER A 16 46.28 -39.16 14.13
CA SER A 16 46.40 -40.40 14.94
C SER A 16 47.86 -40.84 15.12
N LEU A 17 48.82 -39.92 14.90
CA LEU A 17 50.16 -40.06 15.44
C LEU A 17 50.45 -38.85 16.33
N VAL A 18 50.87 -39.14 17.57
CA VAL A 18 51.32 -38.22 18.62
C VAL A 18 50.20 -37.62 19.49
N ALA A 19 49.74 -38.41 20.47
CA ALA A 19 49.49 -37.96 21.84
C ALA A 19 49.17 -39.15 22.78
N CYS A 20 50.00 -40.21 22.77
CA CYS A 20 50.05 -41.14 23.90
C CYS A 20 51.26 -40.71 24.75
N GLY A 21 51.01 -39.90 25.78
CA GLY A 21 52.04 -39.35 26.64
C GLY A 21 51.61 -39.30 28.10
N GLY A 22 51.94 -40.35 28.85
CA GLY A 22 52.35 -40.28 30.26
C GLY A 22 51.27 -40.22 31.34
N GLY A 23 51.12 -41.32 32.08
CA GLY A 23 50.44 -41.35 33.39
C GLY A 23 50.31 -42.78 33.92
N GLY A 24 51.39 -43.32 34.50
CA GLY A 24 51.48 -44.72 34.92
C GLY A 24 50.60 -45.10 36.11
N GLY A 25 49.99 -46.28 36.00
CA GLY A 25 49.27 -46.98 37.06
C GLY A 25 48.66 -48.29 36.53
N ASP A 26 49.33 -49.41 36.81
CA ASP A 26 48.90 -50.82 36.76
C ASP A 26 47.62 -51.20 35.95
N SER A 27 47.66 -51.08 34.61
CA SER A 27 46.49 -51.25 33.70
C SER A 27 46.77 -51.96 32.36
N GLY A 28 47.91 -52.66 32.24
CA GLY A 28 48.45 -53.12 30.95
C GLY A 28 47.60 -54.11 30.12
N ASP A 29 46.58 -54.76 30.70
CA ASP A 29 45.80 -55.81 30.02
C ASP A 29 44.35 -55.41 29.66
N SER A 30 43.85 -54.28 30.18
CA SER A 30 42.51 -53.74 29.83
C SER A 30 42.59 -52.68 28.74
N ALA A 31 43.59 -51.80 28.77
CA ALA A 31 43.80 -50.77 27.73
C ALA A 31 44.08 -51.40 26.35
N SER A 32 44.88 -52.47 26.29
CA SER A 32 45.16 -53.21 25.05
C SER A 32 43.94 -53.89 24.43
N LYS A 33 42.95 -54.28 25.25
CA LYS A 33 41.69 -54.87 24.80
C LYS A 33 40.71 -53.83 24.25
N VAL A 34 40.62 -52.65 24.88
CA VAL A 34 39.79 -51.53 24.39
C VAL A 34 40.22 -51.11 22.98
N ASP A 35 41.52 -50.89 22.78
CA ASP A 35 42.06 -50.48 21.48
C ASP A 35 41.79 -51.53 20.39
N THR A 36 41.91 -52.82 20.73
CA THR A 36 41.63 -53.92 19.82
C THR A 36 40.16 -53.92 19.37
N PHE A 37 39.23 -53.69 20.30
CA PHE A 37 37.80 -53.62 19.98
C PHE A 37 37.46 -52.41 19.10
N ILE A 38 38.02 -51.23 19.40
CA ILE A 38 37.79 -50.01 18.63
C ILE A 38 38.29 -50.15 17.19
N ILE A 39 39.54 -50.59 17.00
CA ILE A 39 40.12 -50.77 15.65
C ILE A 39 39.29 -51.76 14.83
N SER A 40 38.93 -52.90 15.44
CA SER A 40 38.10 -53.91 14.77
C SER A 40 36.68 -53.40 14.45
N ALA A 41 36.15 -52.50 15.29
CA ALA A 41 34.85 -51.89 15.09
C ALA A 41 34.87 -50.86 13.94
N ASP A 42 35.91 -50.02 13.87
CA ASP A 42 36.12 -49.06 12.78
C ASP A 42 36.27 -49.78 11.43
N GLU A 43 37.06 -50.87 11.37
CA GLU A 43 37.18 -51.71 10.18
C GLU A 43 35.83 -52.27 9.75
N ALA A 44 35.10 -52.89 10.69
CA ALA A 44 33.77 -53.44 10.40
C ALA A 44 32.79 -52.35 9.94
N TYR A 45 32.86 -51.16 10.52
CA TYR A 45 32.01 -50.03 10.15
C TYR A 45 32.30 -49.55 8.72
N ASN A 46 33.58 -49.41 8.37
CA ASN A 46 34.02 -49.01 7.03
C ASN A 46 33.70 -50.05 5.94
N GLU A 47 33.64 -51.33 6.32
CA GLU A 47 33.17 -52.42 5.45
C GLU A 47 31.64 -52.52 5.34
N GLY A 48 30.89 -51.65 6.02
CA GLY A 48 29.42 -51.67 6.05
C GLY A 48 28.83 -52.78 6.93
N LYS A 49 29.64 -53.45 7.76
CA LYS A 49 29.22 -54.49 8.69
C LYS A 49 28.75 -53.88 10.02
N TYR A 50 27.72 -53.03 9.95
CA TYR A 50 27.32 -52.16 11.06
C TYR A 50 26.91 -52.89 12.34
N THR A 51 26.25 -54.06 12.27
CA THR A 51 25.90 -54.84 13.47
C THR A 51 27.13 -55.42 14.16
N LYS A 52 28.14 -55.84 13.39
CA LYS A 52 29.41 -56.28 13.94
C LYS A 52 30.16 -55.11 14.58
N ALA A 53 30.18 -53.96 13.92
CA ALA A 53 30.78 -52.74 14.45
C ALA A 53 30.12 -52.31 15.76
N TYR A 54 28.78 -52.28 15.81
CA TYR A 54 28.01 -51.95 17.01
C TYR A 54 28.41 -52.84 18.19
N GLY A 55 28.40 -54.18 18.02
CA GLY A 55 28.74 -55.09 19.11
C GLY A 55 30.21 -55.03 19.56
N LEU A 56 31.13 -54.52 18.72
CA LEU A 56 32.52 -54.29 19.11
C LEU A 56 32.67 -52.94 19.83
N TYR A 57 31.98 -51.89 19.38
CA TYR A 57 31.93 -50.62 20.11
C TYR A 57 31.25 -50.76 21.47
N GLU A 58 30.19 -51.57 21.57
CA GLU A 58 29.50 -51.83 22.85
C GLU A 58 30.45 -52.47 23.87
N LYS A 59 31.26 -53.45 23.45
CA LYS A 59 32.31 -54.03 24.32
C LYS A 59 33.34 -53.00 24.77
N ALA A 60 33.78 -52.09 23.88
CA ALA A 60 34.69 -51.03 24.26
C ALA A 60 34.02 -49.99 25.20
N ALA A 61 32.74 -49.71 24.97
CA ALA A 61 31.94 -48.79 25.79
C ALA A 61 31.69 -49.33 27.21
N GLU A 62 31.43 -50.64 27.34
CA GLU A 62 31.31 -51.36 28.61
C GLU A 62 32.62 -51.34 29.42
N LEU A 63 33.77 -51.26 28.73
CA LEU A 63 35.08 -51.08 29.35
C LEU A 63 35.39 -49.63 29.73
N GLY A 64 34.44 -48.71 29.52
CA GLY A 64 34.53 -47.33 29.98
C GLY A 64 35.06 -46.33 28.95
N ASP A 65 35.36 -46.74 27.72
CA ASP A 65 35.89 -45.81 26.71
C ASP A 65 34.84 -44.78 26.26
N LYS A 66 35.08 -43.50 26.54
CA LYS A 66 34.13 -42.41 26.25
C LYS A 66 33.81 -42.26 24.75
N TRP A 67 34.77 -42.54 23.86
CA TRP A 67 34.54 -42.41 22.43
C TRP A 67 33.67 -43.57 21.91
N ALA A 68 33.90 -44.78 22.38
CA ALA A 68 33.06 -45.94 22.10
C ALA A 68 31.64 -45.75 22.67
N GLN A 69 31.51 -45.23 23.90
CA GLN A 69 30.22 -44.87 24.49
C GLN A 69 29.47 -43.84 23.61
N PHE A 70 30.14 -42.78 23.16
CA PHE A 70 29.58 -41.83 22.18
C PHE A 70 29.14 -42.52 20.88
N LYS A 71 29.95 -43.43 20.34
CA LYS A 71 29.65 -44.13 19.07
C LYS A 71 28.45 -45.06 19.21
N VAL A 72 28.37 -45.85 20.28
CA VAL A 72 27.21 -46.71 20.58
C VAL A 72 25.95 -45.86 20.72
N ALA A 73 26.02 -44.75 21.47
CA ALA A 73 24.90 -43.84 21.63
C ALA A 73 24.41 -43.28 20.28
N TRP A 74 25.34 -42.81 19.42
CA TRP A 74 25.01 -42.31 18.09
C TRP A 74 24.41 -43.39 17.18
N MET A 75 24.96 -44.61 17.21
CA MET A 75 24.44 -45.72 16.44
C MET A 75 23.03 -46.12 16.90
N ALA A 76 22.76 -46.10 18.21
CA ALA A 76 21.42 -46.32 18.77
C ALA A 76 20.45 -45.16 18.43
N GLU A 77 20.90 -43.91 18.47
CA GLU A 77 20.11 -42.73 18.10
C GLU A 77 19.70 -42.76 16.62
N LYS A 78 20.61 -43.18 15.72
CA LYS A 78 20.38 -43.22 14.27
C LYS A 78 19.86 -44.57 13.75
N GLY A 79 19.84 -45.62 14.58
CA GLY A 79 19.48 -46.97 14.18
C GLY A 79 20.48 -47.62 13.20
N VAL A 80 21.77 -47.32 13.33
CA VAL A 80 22.83 -47.85 12.45
C VAL A 80 23.38 -49.13 13.06
N GLY A 81 23.14 -50.29 12.44
CA GLY A 81 23.65 -51.58 12.93
C GLY A 81 22.91 -52.16 14.15
N VAL A 82 22.01 -51.38 14.75
CA VAL A 82 21.12 -51.72 15.87
C VAL A 82 19.75 -51.11 15.63
N GLN A 83 18.69 -51.64 16.25
CA GLN A 83 17.38 -50.99 16.23
C GLN A 83 17.46 -49.63 16.91
N GLN A 84 16.84 -48.60 16.32
CA GLN A 84 16.83 -47.25 16.90
C GLN A 84 16.24 -47.27 18.32
N ASN A 85 16.97 -46.72 19.28
CA ASN A 85 16.54 -46.63 20.67
C ASN A 85 17.14 -45.38 21.34
N TYR A 86 16.27 -44.41 21.63
CA TYR A 86 16.69 -43.16 22.27
C TYR A 86 17.04 -43.31 23.75
N GLU A 87 16.42 -44.24 24.49
CA GLU A 87 16.78 -44.49 25.89
C GLU A 87 18.20 -45.07 25.99
N THR A 88 18.55 -45.99 25.10
CA THR A 88 19.93 -46.49 24.96
C THR A 88 20.90 -45.38 24.56
N ALA A 89 20.50 -44.48 23.65
CA ALA A 89 21.31 -43.33 23.27
C ALA A 89 21.55 -42.38 24.45
N VAL A 90 20.51 -42.06 25.23
CA VAL A 90 20.62 -41.24 26.45
C VAL A 90 21.57 -41.88 27.44
N TYR A 91 21.42 -43.18 27.71
CA TYR A 91 22.27 -43.91 28.65
C TYR A 91 23.76 -43.78 28.30
N TRP A 92 24.12 -44.10 27.05
CA TRP A 92 25.51 -44.09 26.62
C TRP A 92 26.05 -42.67 26.40
N TYR A 93 25.23 -41.72 25.95
CA TYR A 93 25.63 -40.32 25.90
C TYR A 93 25.86 -39.75 27.29
N GLN A 94 25.05 -40.09 28.29
CA GLN A 94 25.27 -39.69 29.67
C GLN A 94 26.61 -40.25 30.19
N ALA A 95 26.86 -41.55 30.02
CA ALA A 95 28.11 -42.18 30.44
C ALA A 95 29.35 -41.50 29.83
N SER A 96 29.29 -41.13 28.55
CA SER A 96 30.37 -40.41 27.85
C SER A 96 30.45 -38.92 28.26
N ALA A 97 29.31 -38.27 28.45
CA ALA A 97 29.23 -36.87 28.88
C ALA A 97 29.75 -36.64 30.30
N ASP A 98 29.55 -37.61 31.20
CA ASP A 98 30.10 -37.63 32.57
C ASP A 98 31.64 -37.72 32.57
N GLN A 99 32.22 -38.22 31.48
CA GLN A 99 33.66 -38.19 31.21
C GLN A 99 34.13 -36.93 30.45
N ASN A 100 33.30 -35.88 30.46
CA ASN A 100 33.51 -34.60 29.79
C ASN A 100 33.68 -34.68 28.27
N TYR A 101 33.10 -35.67 27.58
CA TYR A 101 33.18 -35.72 26.12
C TYR A 101 32.25 -34.69 25.44
N PRO A 102 32.76 -33.65 24.75
CA PRO A 102 31.95 -32.51 24.30
C PRO A 102 30.82 -32.89 23.34
N ALA A 103 31.08 -33.81 22.40
CA ALA A 103 30.06 -34.25 21.44
C ALA A 103 28.91 -35.02 22.11
N SER A 104 29.19 -35.78 23.17
CA SER A 104 28.14 -36.44 23.97
C SER A 104 27.34 -35.45 24.80
N GLN A 105 28.01 -34.47 25.41
CA GLN A 105 27.31 -33.37 26.10
C GLN A 105 26.38 -32.62 25.13
N ASN A 106 26.85 -32.24 23.95
CA ASN A 106 26.00 -31.59 22.95
C ASN A 106 24.81 -32.47 22.55
N ASN A 107 25.04 -33.73 22.18
CA ASN A 107 23.97 -34.59 21.69
C ASN A 107 22.97 -34.95 22.79
N LEU A 108 23.43 -35.12 24.03
CA LEU A 108 22.54 -35.30 25.17
C LEU A 108 21.67 -34.05 25.40
N GLY A 109 22.25 -32.86 25.25
CA GLY A 109 21.48 -31.61 25.25
C GLY A 109 20.38 -31.59 24.19
N VAL A 110 20.66 -32.08 22.98
CA VAL A 110 19.66 -32.21 21.89
C VAL A 110 18.53 -33.18 22.28
N LEU A 111 18.85 -34.31 22.93
CA LEU A 111 17.85 -35.27 23.37
C LEU A 111 16.93 -34.67 24.45
N TYR A 112 17.46 -33.90 25.40
CA TYR A 112 16.66 -33.16 26.38
C TYR A 112 15.85 -32.02 25.76
N GLU A 113 16.38 -31.27 24.78
CA GLU A 113 15.65 -30.20 24.08
C GLU A 113 14.41 -30.73 23.35
N ASN A 114 14.52 -31.94 22.78
CA ASN A 114 13.45 -32.55 21.97
C ASN A 114 12.60 -33.58 22.73
N GLY A 115 13.00 -33.98 23.95
CA GLY A 115 12.31 -35.01 24.73
C GLY A 115 12.42 -36.41 24.10
N LEU A 116 13.59 -36.77 23.58
CA LEU A 116 13.83 -38.05 22.90
C LEU A 116 14.51 -39.03 23.85
N GLY A 117 13.77 -40.05 24.32
CA GLY A 117 14.27 -41.03 25.30
C GLY A 117 14.37 -40.49 26.74
N VAL A 118 14.01 -39.21 26.94
CA VAL A 118 13.91 -38.50 28.23
C VAL A 118 12.74 -37.52 28.17
N GLU A 119 12.26 -37.07 29.33
CA GLU A 119 11.32 -35.94 29.38
C GLU A 119 12.00 -34.66 28.85
N ARG A 120 11.26 -33.87 28.08
CA ARG A 120 11.77 -32.62 27.50
C ARG A 120 12.10 -31.61 28.58
N ASP A 121 13.36 -31.17 28.62
CA ASP A 121 13.87 -30.24 29.64
C ASP A 121 14.91 -29.27 29.04
N TYR A 122 14.48 -28.04 28.78
CA TYR A 122 15.35 -27.00 28.24
C TYR A 122 16.44 -26.54 29.22
N ALA A 123 16.19 -26.63 30.53
CA ALA A 123 17.18 -26.23 31.53
C ALA A 123 18.35 -27.22 31.56
N ARG A 124 18.06 -28.53 31.53
CA ARG A 124 19.07 -29.57 31.37
C ARG A 124 19.77 -29.49 30.02
N ALA A 125 19.03 -29.27 28.93
CA ALA A 125 19.64 -29.08 27.61
C ALA A 125 20.67 -27.94 27.63
N LYS A 126 20.33 -26.79 28.23
CA LYS A 126 21.24 -25.67 28.41
C LYS A 126 22.48 -26.03 29.22
N GLU A 127 22.34 -26.78 30.31
CA GLU A 127 23.49 -27.20 31.13
C GLU A 127 24.48 -28.04 30.33
N PHE A 128 23.97 -29.02 29.58
CA PHE A 128 24.81 -29.85 28.71
C PHE A 128 25.43 -29.07 27.55
N TYR A 129 24.67 -28.20 26.89
CA TYR A 129 25.23 -27.32 25.86
C TYR A 129 26.30 -26.39 26.44
N LEU A 130 26.10 -25.83 27.64
CA LEU A 130 27.09 -24.98 28.30
C LEU A 130 28.37 -25.75 28.64
N ALA A 131 28.26 -26.98 29.14
CA ALA A 131 29.40 -27.84 29.40
C ALA A 131 30.21 -28.12 28.13
N SER A 132 29.52 -28.43 27.02
CA SER A 132 30.14 -28.69 25.72
C SER A 132 30.74 -27.43 25.07
N ALA A 133 30.03 -26.31 25.11
CA ALA A 133 30.47 -25.03 24.54
C ALA A 133 31.69 -24.42 25.23
N LYS A 134 31.88 -24.70 26.53
CA LYS A 134 33.10 -24.35 27.30
C LYS A 134 34.34 -25.11 26.82
N GLN A 135 34.15 -26.20 26.08
CA GLN A 135 35.20 -27.00 25.45
C GLN A 135 35.28 -26.69 23.94
N ASP A 136 34.85 -25.49 23.55
CA ASP A 136 34.86 -24.96 22.18
C ASP A 136 34.04 -25.76 21.16
N ASN A 137 33.09 -26.60 21.58
CA ASN A 137 32.20 -27.26 20.63
C ASN A 137 31.26 -26.27 19.93
N GLU A 138 31.41 -26.13 18.62
CA GLU A 138 30.73 -25.17 17.76
C GLU A 138 29.22 -25.42 17.66
N TYR A 139 28.79 -26.70 17.67
CA TYR A 139 27.38 -27.07 17.66
C TYR A 139 26.69 -26.68 18.97
N ALA A 140 27.35 -26.91 20.11
CA ALA A 140 26.83 -26.52 21.41
C ALA A 140 26.77 -24.99 21.58
N GLN A 141 27.79 -24.27 21.09
CA GLN A 141 27.77 -22.79 21.03
C GLN A 141 26.58 -22.30 20.18
N TYR A 142 26.36 -22.87 18.99
CA TYR A 142 25.20 -22.57 18.15
C TYR A 142 23.86 -22.85 18.87
N ASN A 143 23.74 -24.01 19.53
CA ASN A 143 22.52 -24.40 20.24
C ASN A 143 22.23 -23.48 21.44
N LEU A 144 23.25 -23.07 22.21
CA LEU A 144 23.11 -22.04 23.26
C LEU A 144 22.64 -20.71 22.69
N GLY A 145 23.21 -20.29 21.55
CA GLY A 145 22.78 -19.09 20.86
C GLY A 145 21.28 -19.14 20.55
N ARG A 146 20.79 -20.27 20.05
CA ARG A 146 19.35 -20.49 19.80
C ARG A 146 18.51 -20.43 21.07
N LEU A 147 18.90 -21.12 22.14
CA LEU A 147 18.14 -21.08 23.40
C LEU A 147 17.99 -19.65 23.93
N HIS A 148 19.05 -18.84 23.89
CA HIS A 148 18.99 -17.44 24.31
C HIS A 148 18.19 -16.55 23.35
N LYS A 149 18.29 -16.77 22.04
CA LYS A 149 17.53 -16.01 21.03
C LYS A 149 16.03 -16.26 21.14
N ASP A 150 15.64 -17.52 21.37
CA ASP A 150 14.23 -17.93 21.42
C ASP A 150 13.64 -17.94 22.85
N GLY A 151 14.47 -17.73 23.89
CA GLY A 151 14.01 -17.72 25.29
C GLY A 151 13.58 -19.10 25.81
N LEU A 152 14.19 -20.18 25.32
CA LEU A 152 13.83 -21.56 25.66
C LEU A 152 14.62 -22.03 26.88
N GLY A 153 13.93 -22.20 28.02
CA GLY A 153 14.58 -22.58 29.30
C GLY A 153 15.45 -21.47 29.93
N VAL A 154 15.46 -20.28 29.34
CA VAL A 154 16.19 -19.09 29.79
C VAL A 154 15.41 -17.83 29.41
N ALA A 155 15.65 -16.71 30.09
CA ALA A 155 15.17 -15.42 29.60
C ALA A 155 15.78 -15.09 28.23
N GLN A 156 14.96 -14.59 27.31
CA GLN A 156 15.42 -14.18 25.99
C GLN A 156 16.51 -13.10 26.11
N ASN A 157 17.63 -13.30 25.41
CA ASN A 157 18.77 -12.40 25.44
C ASN A 157 19.51 -12.40 24.10
N TYR A 158 19.20 -11.43 23.24
CA TYR A 158 19.82 -11.30 21.92
C TYR A 158 21.33 -11.04 21.98
N LYS A 159 21.82 -10.34 23.01
CA LYS A 159 23.26 -10.04 23.14
C LYS A 159 24.06 -11.31 23.40
N LEU A 160 23.60 -12.12 24.36
CA LEU A 160 24.24 -13.39 24.68
C LEU A 160 24.07 -14.41 23.54
N ALA A 161 22.94 -14.39 22.84
CA ALA A 161 22.77 -15.19 21.63
C ALA A 161 23.80 -14.83 20.56
N ALA A 162 23.99 -13.53 20.28
CA ALA A 162 24.97 -13.05 19.32
C ALA A 162 26.40 -13.41 19.74
N ASP A 163 26.76 -13.32 21.03
CA ASP A 163 28.07 -13.77 21.54
C ASP A 163 28.35 -15.24 21.22
N TRP A 164 27.36 -16.11 21.41
CA TRP A 164 27.51 -17.54 21.13
C TRP A 164 27.52 -17.86 19.64
N PHE A 165 26.66 -17.19 18.84
CA PHE A 165 26.68 -17.34 17.39
C PHE A 165 28.00 -16.86 16.78
N GLU A 166 28.57 -15.75 17.27
CA GLU A 166 29.88 -15.26 16.82
C GLU A 166 30.99 -16.29 17.06
N LYS A 167 31.05 -16.87 18.26
CA LYS A 167 32.02 -17.92 18.59
C LYS A 167 31.91 -19.11 17.64
N ALA A 168 30.69 -19.63 17.42
CA ALA A 168 30.47 -20.74 16.50
C ALA A 168 30.75 -20.36 15.03
N ALA A 169 30.39 -19.14 14.61
CA ALA A 169 30.63 -18.64 13.26
C ALA A 169 32.13 -18.52 12.94
N ASN A 170 32.95 -18.10 13.92
CA ASN A 170 34.41 -18.05 13.82
C ASN A 170 35.06 -19.45 13.73
N GLN A 171 34.32 -20.50 14.08
CA GLN A 171 34.68 -21.90 13.87
C GLN A 171 34.08 -22.47 12.57
N ASP A 172 33.70 -21.61 11.63
CA ASP A 172 33.15 -21.97 10.32
C ASP A 172 31.74 -22.60 10.35
N HIS A 173 31.02 -22.58 11.48
CA HIS A 173 29.68 -23.19 11.59
C HIS A 173 28.63 -22.41 10.75
N ALA A 174 28.15 -23.04 9.68
CA ALA A 174 27.37 -22.39 8.62
C ALA A 174 26.09 -21.70 9.12
N TYR A 175 25.29 -22.36 9.97
CA TYR A 175 24.08 -21.75 10.50
C TYR A 175 24.36 -20.66 11.54
N ALA A 176 25.50 -20.74 12.25
CA ALA A 176 25.86 -19.72 13.22
C ALA A 176 26.24 -18.41 12.52
N LYS A 177 26.93 -18.49 11.37
CA LYS A 177 27.19 -17.34 10.50
C LYS A 177 25.91 -16.62 10.09
N VAL A 178 24.84 -17.35 9.74
CA VAL A 178 23.55 -16.75 9.40
C VAL A 178 22.97 -15.97 10.57
N TYR A 179 22.91 -16.56 11.77
CA TYR A 179 22.34 -15.87 12.92
C TYR A 179 23.20 -14.73 13.44
N PHE A 180 24.53 -14.84 13.32
CA PHE A 180 25.42 -13.74 13.63
C PHE A 180 25.26 -12.60 12.61
N ALA A 181 25.12 -12.92 11.31
CA ALA A 181 24.79 -11.94 10.28
C ALA A 181 23.43 -11.27 10.53
N ASP A 182 22.41 -12.01 10.97
CA ASP A 182 21.12 -11.44 11.38
C ASP A 182 21.30 -10.42 12.53
N ALA A 183 22.10 -10.76 13.54
CA ALA A 183 22.36 -9.88 14.68
C ALA A 183 23.00 -8.54 14.24
N LEU A 184 23.99 -8.61 13.34
CA LEU A 184 24.65 -7.43 12.75
C LEU A 184 23.73 -6.66 11.81
N TYR A 185 22.94 -7.34 10.97
CA TYR A 185 22.08 -6.69 9.99
C TYR A 185 20.95 -5.90 10.66
N TYR A 186 20.29 -6.50 11.66
CA TYR A 186 19.15 -5.89 12.35
C TYR A 186 19.53 -5.08 13.60
N GLY A 187 20.79 -5.09 14.02
CA GLY A 187 21.22 -4.44 15.27
C GLY A 187 20.64 -5.10 16.53
N LYS A 188 20.33 -6.40 16.47
CA LYS A 188 19.73 -7.15 17.59
C LYS A 188 20.82 -7.89 18.37
N GLY A 189 21.23 -7.32 19.50
CA GLY A 189 22.28 -7.91 20.37
C GLY A 189 23.72 -7.53 19.98
N ARG A 190 23.88 -6.78 18.88
CA ARG A 190 25.11 -6.16 18.38
C ARG A 190 24.76 -4.81 17.77
N ASP A 191 25.74 -3.93 17.65
CA ASP A 191 25.58 -2.70 16.85
C ASP A 191 25.33 -3.07 15.39
N GLN A 192 24.51 -2.27 14.71
CA GLN A 192 24.15 -2.54 13.32
C GLN A 192 25.38 -2.36 12.41
N ASP A 193 25.74 -3.42 11.69
CA ASP A 193 26.82 -3.43 10.72
C ASP A 193 26.44 -4.28 9.50
N ARG A 194 25.86 -3.60 8.50
CA ARG A 194 25.36 -4.25 7.29
C ARG A 194 26.48 -4.76 6.37
N TYR A 195 27.67 -4.17 6.44
CA TYR A 195 28.82 -4.59 5.62
C TYR A 195 29.41 -5.91 6.11
N ASN A 196 29.57 -6.06 7.43
CA ASN A 196 29.99 -7.33 8.00
C ASN A 196 28.90 -8.40 7.89
N ALA A 197 27.62 -8.04 8.07
CA ALA A 197 26.52 -8.97 7.83
C ALA A 197 26.53 -9.53 6.40
N TYR A 198 26.75 -8.68 5.38
CA TYR A 198 26.87 -9.09 3.98
C TYR A 198 27.97 -10.16 3.80
N SER A 199 29.14 -9.93 4.39
CA SER A 199 30.27 -10.86 4.32
C SER A 199 29.98 -12.20 4.98
N TRP A 200 29.31 -12.21 6.13
CA TRP A 200 28.92 -13.44 6.82
C TRP A 200 27.82 -14.21 6.08
N TYR A 201 26.82 -13.52 5.52
CA TYR A 201 25.82 -14.16 4.65
C TYR A 201 26.47 -14.78 3.43
N TYR A 202 27.40 -14.09 2.78
CA TYR A 202 28.14 -14.63 1.63
C TYR A 202 28.89 -15.92 1.99
N GLN A 203 29.62 -15.91 3.11
CA GLN A 203 30.34 -17.11 3.57
C GLN A 203 29.40 -18.28 3.86
N ALA A 204 28.25 -18.03 4.51
CA ALA A 204 27.25 -19.06 4.76
C ALA A 204 26.54 -19.53 3.48
N ALA A 205 26.32 -18.63 2.51
CA ALA A 205 25.74 -18.95 1.21
C ALA A 205 26.66 -19.89 0.41
N ARG A 206 27.98 -19.65 0.45
CA ARG A 206 29.00 -20.55 -0.12
C ARG A 206 29.06 -21.93 0.54
N GLN A 207 28.62 -22.05 1.79
CA GLN A 207 28.45 -23.33 2.49
C GLN A 207 27.09 -23.99 2.20
N GLY A 208 26.29 -23.43 1.29
CA GLY A 208 25.04 -24.02 0.81
C GLY A 208 23.82 -23.74 1.68
N VAL A 209 23.87 -22.79 2.63
CA VAL A 209 22.71 -22.50 3.48
C VAL A 209 21.67 -21.68 2.70
N ALA A 210 20.54 -22.29 2.31
CA ALA A 210 19.51 -21.66 1.48
C ALA A 210 19.03 -20.29 2.00
N ARG A 211 18.85 -20.15 3.32
CA ARG A 211 18.49 -18.87 3.95
C ARG A 211 19.57 -17.79 3.72
N ALA A 212 20.84 -18.16 3.79
CA ALA A 212 21.96 -17.25 3.54
C ALA A 212 22.05 -16.87 2.06
N GLN A 213 21.88 -17.85 1.16
CA GLN A 213 21.83 -17.63 -0.28
C GLN A 213 20.72 -16.64 -0.65
N ASN A 214 19.50 -16.83 -0.12
CA ASN A 214 18.40 -15.88 -0.31
C ASN A 214 18.72 -14.50 0.26
N LYS A 215 19.24 -14.41 1.49
CA LYS A 215 19.54 -13.11 2.12
C LYS A 215 20.65 -12.36 1.39
N TYR A 216 21.66 -13.06 0.92
CA TYR A 216 22.70 -12.49 0.08
C TYR A 216 22.14 -11.99 -1.25
N ALA A 217 21.24 -12.75 -1.90
CA ALA A 217 20.54 -12.33 -3.10
C ALA A 217 19.68 -11.07 -2.86
N ASP A 218 18.88 -11.03 -1.78
CA ASP A 218 18.08 -9.86 -1.38
C ASP A 218 18.97 -8.60 -1.31
N MET A 219 20.13 -8.70 -0.66
CA MET A 219 21.06 -7.57 -0.50
C MET A 219 21.66 -7.08 -1.83
N ASN A 220 21.87 -7.97 -2.80
CA ASN A 220 22.34 -7.62 -4.15
C ASN A 220 21.24 -6.96 -5.00
N VAL A 221 19.96 -7.31 -4.78
CA VAL A 221 18.82 -6.62 -5.41
C VAL A 221 18.64 -5.21 -4.84
N GLU A 222 18.76 -5.06 -3.52
CA GLU A 222 18.63 -3.76 -2.86
C GLU A 222 19.76 -2.79 -3.24
N GLY A 223 20.97 -3.30 -3.44
CA GLY A 223 22.14 -2.55 -3.93
C GLY A 223 22.67 -1.42 -3.04
N LYS A 224 22.16 -1.29 -1.80
CA LYS A 224 22.48 -0.18 -0.88
C LYS A 224 23.94 -0.14 -0.39
N LEU A 225 24.68 -1.25 -0.50
CA LEU A 225 26.05 -1.35 0.02
C LEU A 225 27.11 -1.28 -1.10
N TYR A 226 26.96 -2.11 -2.12
CA TYR A 226 27.97 -2.31 -3.18
C TYR A 226 27.42 -2.06 -4.60
N GLY A 227 26.24 -1.45 -4.72
CA GLY A 227 25.51 -1.33 -5.98
C GLY A 227 24.65 -2.56 -6.26
N ILE A 228 23.73 -2.41 -7.21
CA ILE A 228 22.75 -3.42 -7.60
C ILE A 228 23.42 -4.46 -8.52
N ASP A 229 23.27 -5.75 -8.21
CA ASP A 229 23.67 -6.85 -9.11
C ASP A 229 22.56 -7.91 -9.22
N TYR A 230 21.68 -7.71 -10.20
CA TYR A 230 20.58 -8.64 -10.44
C TYR A 230 21.03 -10.00 -10.99
N ARG A 231 22.21 -10.08 -11.65
CA ARG A 231 22.71 -11.35 -12.20
C ARG A 231 23.23 -12.23 -11.08
N GLU A 232 23.98 -11.64 -10.15
CA GLU A 232 24.43 -12.34 -8.95
C GLU A 232 23.23 -12.77 -8.10
N ALA A 233 22.26 -11.88 -7.87
CA ALA A 233 21.04 -12.23 -7.14
C ALA A 233 20.27 -13.39 -7.78
N LEU A 234 20.14 -13.41 -9.12
CA LEU A 234 19.50 -14.50 -9.86
C LEU A 234 20.17 -15.86 -9.58
N ILE A 235 21.51 -15.90 -9.57
CA ILE A 235 22.26 -17.14 -9.30
C ILE A 235 21.95 -17.64 -7.89
N TRP A 236 22.07 -16.78 -6.88
CA TRP A 236 21.86 -17.18 -5.49
C TRP A 236 20.41 -17.51 -5.15
N TYR A 237 19.44 -16.83 -5.76
CA TYR A 237 18.05 -17.25 -5.64
C TYR A 237 17.81 -18.63 -6.26
N ARG A 238 18.45 -18.97 -7.40
CA ARG A 238 18.34 -20.32 -7.99
C ARG A 238 18.92 -21.39 -7.07
N GLU A 239 20.10 -21.16 -6.51
CA GLU A 239 20.73 -22.07 -5.54
C GLU A 239 19.84 -22.32 -4.31
N ALA A 240 19.21 -21.26 -3.77
CA ALA A 240 18.27 -21.39 -2.66
C ALA A 240 16.96 -22.08 -3.08
N ALA A 241 16.49 -21.83 -4.29
CA ALA A 241 15.28 -22.42 -4.86
C ALA A 241 15.45 -23.93 -5.15
N GLU A 242 16.64 -24.39 -5.52
CA GLU A 242 16.96 -25.83 -5.67
C GLU A 242 16.84 -26.60 -4.34
N GLN A 243 17.03 -25.89 -3.23
CA GLN A 243 16.79 -26.41 -1.87
C GLN A 243 15.34 -26.23 -1.39
N ASN A 244 14.45 -25.84 -2.31
CA ASN A 244 13.04 -25.62 -2.05
C ASN A 244 12.76 -24.52 -1.01
N TYR A 245 13.55 -23.43 -1.04
CA TYR A 245 13.36 -22.29 -0.13
C TYR A 245 12.27 -21.33 -0.63
N PRO A 246 11.12 -21.17 0.06
CA PRO A 246 9.96 -20.45 -0.48
C PRO A 246 10.23 -18.98 -0.84
N ALA A 247 11.00 -18.27 -0.01
CA ALA A 247 11.33 -16.87 -0.26
C ALA A 247 12.18 -16.69 -1.53
N ALA A 248 12.97 -17.70 -1.92
CA ALA A 248 13.79 -17.62 -3.12
C ALA A 248 12.95 -17.77 -4.38
N PHE A 249 11.92 -18.62 -4.37
CA PHE A 249 10.92 -18.66 -5.44
C PHE A 249 10.24 -17.29 -5.61
N TYR A 250 9.86 -16.63 -4.52
CA TYR A 250 9.30 -15.29 -4.60
C TYR A 250 10.28 -14.27 -5.19
N GLY A 251 11.55 -14.30 -4.76
CA GLY A 251 12.61 -13.46 -5.32
C GLY A 251 12.80 -13.67 -6.83
N LEU A 252 12.80 -14.92 -7.30
CA LEU A 252 12.83 -15.25 -8.73
C LEU A 252 11.60 -14.70 -9.46
N GLY A 253 10.41 -14.84 -8.87
CA GLY A 253 9.19 -14.27 -9.43
C GLY A 253 9.33 -12.77 -9.69
N ILE A 254 9.87 -12.02 -8.73
CA ILE A 254 10.09 -10.57 -8.85
C ILE A 254 11.10 -10.24 -9.97
N LEU A 255 12.20 -11.00 -10.09
CA LEU A 255 13.17 -10.78 -11.15
C LEU A 255 12.57 -10.94 -12.55
N TYR A 256 11.77 -11.99 -12.76
CA TYR A 256 11.10 -12.24 -14.04
C TYR A 256 9.95 -11.28 -14.31
N GLU A 257 9.17 -10.89 -13.30
CA GLU A 257 8.06 -9.93 -13.44
C GLU A 257 8.58 -8.55 -13.87
N LYS A 258 9.71 -8.13 -13.31
CA LYS A 258 10.30 -6.81 -13.56
C LYS A 258 11.38 -6.80 -14.64
N GLY A 259 11.81 -7.95 -15.15
CA GLY A 259 12.92 -8.06 -16.10
C GLY A 259 14.27 -7.64 -15.52
N LEU A 260 14.52 -7.94 -14.24
CA LEU A 260 15.73 -7.53 -13.52
C LEU A 260 16.81 -8.61 -13.66
N GLY A 261 17.83 -8.34 -14.49
CA GLY A 261 18.88 -9.32 -14.79
C GLY A 261 18.43 -10.48 -15.69
N VAL A 262 17.17 -10.48 -16.12
CA VAL A 262 16.53 -11.48 -17.00
C VAL A 262 15.57 -10.77 -17.97
N THR A 263 15.20 -11.43 -19.07
CA THR A 263 14.09 -10.95 -19.91
C THR A 263 12.78 -11.01 -19.12
N LYS A 264 12.00 -9.93 -19.14
CA LYS A 264 10.69 -9.87 -18.48
C LYS A 264 9.77 -10.96 -19.02
N ASP A 265 9.19 -11.75 -18.12
CA ASP A 265 8.24 -12.82 -18.44
C ASP A 265 7.27 -13.05 -17.27
N ASN A 266 6.03 -12.59 -17.44
CA ASN A 266 5.00 -12.69 -16.41
C ASN A 266 4.52 -14.14 -16.17
N ASN A 267 4.61 -15.02 -17.16
CA ASN A 267 4.20 -16.43 -17.01
C ASN A 267 5.21 -17.21 -16.17
N ILE A 268 6.51 -16.96 -16.42
CA ILE A 268 7.58 -17.52 -15.58
C ILE A 268 7.48 -16.93 -14.16
N ALA A 269 7.24 -15.62 -14.03
CA ALA A 269 7.06 -14.99 -12.72
C ALA A 269 5.91 -15.63 -11.92
N ARG A 270 4.74 -15.78 -12.55
CA ARG A 270 3.55 -16.42 -11.96
C ARG A 270 3.86 -17.86 -11.53
N SER A 271 4.59 -18.62 -12.34
CA SER A 271 5.01 -19.99 -12.01
C SER A 271 5.89 -20.05 -10.76
N TRP A 272 6.79 -19.07 -10.58
CA TRP A 272 7.60 -18.97 -9.38
C TRP A 272 6.79 -18.55 -8.16
N TYR A 273 5.88 -17.59 -8.29
CA TYR A 273 4.96 -17.22 -7.22
C TYR A 273 4.09 -18.41 -6.78
N GLN A 274 3.58 -19.22 -7.71
CA GLN A 274 2.79 -20.41 -7.39
C GLN A 274 3.59 -21.44 -6.58
N LYS A 275 4.88 -21.63 -6.91
CA LYS A 275 5.78 -22.49 -6.12
C LYS A 275 6.04 -21.97 -4.71
N ALA A 276 6.16 -20.65 -4.54
CA ALA A 276 6.29 -20.04 -3.22
C ALA A 276 4.98 -20.18 -2.42
N ALA A 277 3.84 -19.90 -3.06
CA ALA A 277 2.52 -19.94 -2.45
C ALA A 277 2.10 -21.35 -2.04
N SER A 278 2.42 -22.38 -2.84
CA SER A 278 2.15 -23.77 -2.48
C SER A 278 2.91 -24.26 -1.24
N GLN A 279 3.88 -23.48 -0.77
CA GLN A 279 4.64 -23.72 0.46
C GLN A 279 4.24 -22.76 1.60
N GLY A 280 3.11 -22.07 1.45
CA GLY A 280 2.59 -21.15 2.45
C GLY A 280 3.32 -19.82 2.53
N TYR A 281 4.08 -19.42 1.50
CA TYR A 281 4.74 -18.12 1.51
C TYR A 281 3.74 -16.99 1.27
N GLU A 282 3.31 -16.34 2.34
CA GLU A 282 2.22 -15.35 2.36
C GLU A 282 2.38 -14.26 1.30
N LYS A 283 3.58 -13.67 1.16
CA LYS A 283 3.82 -12.63 0.15
C LYS A 283 3.51 -13.11 -1.28
N ALA A 284 3.76 -14.38 -1.59
CA ALA A 284 3.40 -14.94 -2.89
C ALA A 284 1.91 -15.22 -3.02
N ILE A 285 1.25 -15.68 -1.95
CA ILE A 285 -0.20 -15.89 -1.93
C ILE A 285 -0.92 -14.57 -2.18
N SER A 286 -0.58 -13.52 -1.43
CA SER A 286 -1.14 -12.17 -1.61
C SER A 286 -0.81 -11.60 -3.00
N ARG A 287 0.38 -11.91 -3.54
CA ARG A 287 0.75 -11.49 -4.90
C ARG A 287 -0.09 -12.16 -5.97
N LEU A 288 -0.50 -13.42 -5.76
CA LEU A 288 -1.34 -14.18 -6.69
C LEU A 288 -2.83 -13.84 -6.56
N ASN A 289 -3.27 -13.49 -5.34
CA ASN A 289 -4.66 -13.18 -5.02
C ASN A 289 -4.74 -11.77 -4.43
N PRO A 290 -4.52 -10.70 -5.23
CA PRO A 290 -4.69 -9.35 -4.73
C PRO A 290 -6.15 -9.14 -4.30
N ALA A 291 -6.37 -8.49 -3.16
CA ALA A 291 -7.71 -8.13 -2.74
C ALA A 291 -8.41 -7.28 -3.81
N GLU A 292 -9.72 -7.48 -3.96
CA GLU A 292 -10.54 -6.74 -4.91
C GLU A 292 -10.55 -5.25 -4.57
N ILE A 293 -10.64 -4.41 -5.61
CA ILE A 293 -10.81 -2.97 -5.44
C ILE A 293 -12.24 -2.68 -4.97
N LYS A 294 -12.38 -2.13 -3.77
CA LYS A 294 -13.64 -1.67 -3.20
C LYS A 294 -14.13 -0.41 -3.91
N THR A 295 -13.26 0.59 -4.06
CA THR A 295 -13.55 1.85 -4.77
C THR A 295 -12.27 2.60 -5.11
N ILE A 296 -12.37 3.54 -6.05
CA ILE A 296 -11.30 4.47 -6.44
C ILE A 296 -11.67 5.88 -5.99
N PHE A 297 -10.67 6.65 -5.56
CA PHE A 297 -10.75 8.05 -5.22
C PHE A 297 -9.75 8.84 -6.06
N SER A 298 -10.03 10.12 -6.27
CA SER A 298 -9.18 11.02 -7.06
C SER A 298 -8.90 12.32 -6.30
N THR A 299 -7.69 12.86 -6.52
CA THR A 299 -7.40 14.30 -6.38
C THR A 299 -7.40 14.91 -7.79
N SER A 300 -6.99 16.17 -7.98
CA SER A 300 -6.95 16.75 -9.33
C SER A 300 -5.94 16.10 -10.29
N GLY A 301 -4.93 15.39 -9.77
CA GLY A 301 -3.81 14.85 -10.58
C GLY A 301 -3.32 13.46 -10.18
N ALA A 302 -4.04 12.75 -9.31
CA ALA A 302 -3.70 11.40 -8.90
C ALA A 302 -4.96 10.59 -8.58
N PHE A 303 -4.79 9.28 -8.49
CA PHE A 303 -5.81 8.35 -8.06
C PHE A 303 -5.29 7.49 -6.92
N THR A 304 -6.23 6.96 -6.15
CA THR A 304 -5.97 5.92 -5.17
C THR A 304 -7.11 4.91 -5.13
N ALA A 305 -6.77 3.63 -5.04
CA ALA A 305 -7.72 2.54 -4.93
C ALA A 305 -7.69 1.97 -3.51
N LEU A 306 -8.86 1.91 -2.87
CA LEU A 306 -9.05 1.19 -1.61
C LEU A 306 -9.47 -0.23 -1.93
N LYS A 307 -8.79 -1.21 -1.32
CA LYS A 307 -9.12 -2.63 -1.45
C LYS A 307 -10.04 -3.10 -0.33
N GLU A 308 -10.72 -4.23 -0.55
CA GLU A 308 -11.60 -4.85 0.45
C GLU A 308 -10.87 -5.28 1.74
N ASP A 309 -9.55 -5.55 1.66
CA ASP A 309 -8.72 -5.87 2.82
C ASP A 309 -8.24 -4.61 3.60
N GLY A 310 -8.66 -3.43 3.17
CA GLY A 310 -8.28 -2.15 3.75
C GLY A 310 -6.87 -1.68 3.42
N SER A 311 -6.21 -2.31 2.42
CA SER A 311 -4.97 -1.79 1.83
C SER A 311 -5.25 -0.77 0.72
N VAL A 312 -4.28 0.09 0.46
CA VAL A 312 -4.42 1.21 -0.48
C VAL A 312 -3.33 1.16 -1.55
N VAL A 313 -3.70 1.48 -2.80
CA VAL A 313 -2.78 1.62 -3.94
C VAL A 313 -2.90 3.03 -4.49
N THR A 314 -1.79 3.69 -4.82
CA THR A 314 -1.79 5.05 -5.38
C THR A 314 -1.08 5.08 -6.73
N TRP A 315 -1.50 6.00 -7.62
CA TRP A 315 -0.78 6.31 -8.86
C TRP A 315 -1.09 7.72 -9.37
N GLY A 316 -0.30 8.19 -10.33
CA GLY A 316 -0.30 9.57 -10.82
C GLY A 316 0.80 10.40 -10.17
N ARG A 317 0.65 11.73 -10.19
CA ARG A 317 1.73 12.63 -9.77
C ARG A 317 1.87 12.67 -8.24
N GLY A 318 3.11 12.53 -7.75
CA GLY A 318 3.43 12.53 -6.32
C GLY A 318 2.91 13.74 -5.56
N ASP A 319 3.04 14.95 -6.14
CA ASP A 319 2.52 16.20 -5.56
C ASP A 319 0.99 16.20 -5.35
N PHE A 320 0.26 15.27 -5.97
CA PHE A 320 -1.19 15.13 -5.86
C PHE A 320 -1.59 13.88 -5.06
N GLY A 321 -0.64 13.19 -4.42
CA GLY A 321 -0.86 11.97 -3.65
C GLY A 321 -0.70 10.68 -4.46
N GLY A 322 -0.16 10.74 -5.67
CA GLY A 322 0.15 9.56 -6.49
C GLY A 322 1.31 8.71 -5.95
N ASP A 323 2.14 9.29 -5.08
CA ASP A 323 3.23 8.62 -4.36
C ASP A 323 2.90 8.60 -2.86
N SER A 324 2.74 7.41 -2.31
CA SER A 324 2.49 7.17 -0.88
C SER A 324 3.66 6.46 -0.19
N SER A 325 4.85 6.43 -0.79
CA SER A 325 6.00 5.67 -0.26
C SER A 325 6.40 6.06 1.16
N ASP A 326 6.18 7.32 1.55
CA ASP A 326 6.43 7.82 2.91
C ASP A 326 5.46 7.28 3.97
N VAL A 327 4.30 6.75 3.57
CA VAL A 327 3.23 6.26 4.46
C VAL A 327 2.71 4.86 4.10
N ASP A 328 3.47 4.13 3.27
CA ASP A 328 3.06 2.84 2.70
C ASP A 328 2.77 1.79 3.79
N THR A 329 3.51 1.83 4.90
CA THR A 329 3.30 0.89 6.01
C THR A 329 1.94 1.11 6.67
N GLU A 330 1.54 2.36 6.87
CA GLU A 330 0.29 2.76 7.50
C GLU A 330 -0.92 2.48 6.62
N LEU A 331 -0.72 2.50 5.30
CA LEU A 331 -1.73 2.24 4.27
C LEU A 331 -1.86 0.77 3.86
N SER A 332 -1.05 -0.11 4.45
CA SER A 332 -1.04 -1.55 4.11
C SER A 332 -2.26 -2.33 4.63
N THR A 333 -3.00 -1.80 5.63
CA THR A 333 -4.22 -2.42 6.16
C THR A 333 -5.01 -1.48 7.05
N GLY A 334 -6.30 -1.81 7.25
CA GLY A 334 -7.17 -1.19 8.24
C GLY A 334 -7.74 0.16 7.82
N VAL A 335 -7.56 0.58 6.56
CA VAL A 335 -8.23 1.75 5.98
C VAL A 335 -9.69 1.39 5.67
N GLU A 336 -10.64 2.18 6.15
CA GLU A 336 -12.06 1.99 5.90
C GLU A 336 -12.58 2.84 4.75
N THR A 337 -12.05 4.06 4.63
CA THR A 337 -12.40 5.04 3.60
C THR A 337 -11.27 6.04 3.38
N ILE A 338 -11.35 6.79 2.28
CA ILE A 338 -10.41 7.84 1.92
C ILE A 338 -11.19 9.13 1.68
N LEU A 339 -10.65 10.25 2.17
CA LEU A 339 -11.08 11.60 1.84
C LEU A 339 -10.10 12.20 0.83
N SER A 340 -10.61 12.90 -0.17
CA SER A 340 -9.79 13.58 -1.18
C SER A 340 -9.93 15.09 -1.09
N THR A 341 -8.85 15.78 -1.42
CA THR A 341 -8.85 17.23 -1.68
C THR A 341 -8.35 17.50 -3.11
N TYR A 342 -8.05 18.77 -3.41
CA TYR A 342 -7.43 19.13 -4.67
C TYR A 342 -6.08 18.42 -4.90
N ASN A 343 -5.27 18.19 -3.87
CA ASN A 343 -3.90 17.66 -4.00
C ASN A 343 -3.46 16.67 -2.90
N THR A 344 -4.34 16.32 -1.96
CA THR A 344 -4.04 15.37 -0.88
C THR A 344 -5.13 14.33 -0.73
N PHE A 345 -4.73 13.18 -0.20
CA PHE A 345 -5.63 12.15 0.30
C PHE A 345 -5.52 12.02 1.81
N THR A 346 -6.56 11.51 2.44
CA THR A 346 -6.58 11.15 3.86
C THR A 346 -7.28 9.83 4.06
N ALA A 347 -6.54 8.81 4.47
CA ALA A 347 -7.10 7.52 4.86
C ALA A 347 -7.66 7.63 6.27
N ILE A 348 -8.90 7.17 6.46
CA ILE A 348 -9.52 6.99 7.78
C ILE A 348 -9.49 5.50 8.11
N LYS A 349 -8.90 5.17 9.25
CA LYS A 349 -8.69 3.80 9.70
C LYS A 349 -9.78 3.37 10.68
N SER A 350 -9.97 2.06 10.78
CA SER A 350 -10.96 1.42 11.66
C SER A 350 -10.79 1.70 13.15
N ASP A 351 -9.58 2.05 13.58
CA ASP A 351 -9.29 2.51 14.94
C ASP A 351 -9.58 4.01 15.15
N GLY A 352 -10.15 4.68 14.16
CA GLY A 352 -10.43 6.10 14.15
C GLY A 352 -9.21 6.98 13.85
N SER A 353 -8.04 6.37 13.60
CA SER A 353 -6.85 7.12 13.20
C SER A 353 -6.90 7.56 11.74
N SER A 354 -6.10 8.56 11.38
CA SER A 354 -6.04 9.10 10.03
C SER A 354 -4.62 9.34 9.54
N VAL A 355 -4.41 9.10 8.24
CA VAL A 355 -3.11 9.22 7.56
C VAL A 355 -3.28 10.12 6.33
N ILE A 356 -2.51 11.20 6.25
CA ILE A 356 -2.59 12.20 5.17
C ILE A 356 -1.34 12.11 4.29
N TRP A 357 -1.49 12.14 2.97
CA TRP A 357 -0.38 12.18 2.02
C TRP A 357 -0.68 13.04 0.77
N GLY A 358 0.36 13.40 0.02
CA GLY A 358 0.32 14.36 -1.09
C GLY A 358 1.02 15.69 -0.75
N ARG A 359 0.99 16.68 -1.66
CA ARG A 359 1.61 18.00 -1.41
C ARG A 359 0.94 18.67 -0.21
N GLY A 360 1.72 19.27 0.69
CA GLY A 360 1.19 19.90 1.91
C GLY A 360 0.90 18.92 3.07
N ALA A 361 1.01 17.60 2.82
CA ALA A 361 1.08 16.60 3.89
C ALA A 361 2.44 16.59 4.60
N THR A 362 3.50 17.15 3.98
CA THR A 362 4.75 17.50 4.65
C THR A 362 4.50 18.62 5.63
N ILE A 363 4.01 18.24 6.81
CA ILE A 363 3.74 19.04 8.02
C ILE A 363 4.91 20.01 8.27
N PRO A 364 4.84 21.29 7.87
CA PRO A 364 5.92 22.22 8.18
C PRO A 364 5.82 22.57 9.67
N SER A 365 6.85 22.21 10.44
CA SER A 365 7.24 22.72 11.77
C SER A 365 6.24 22.74 12.95
N TYR A 366 4.97 22.35 12.82
CA TYR A 366 3.98 22.37 13.91
C TYR A 366 3.61 20.96 14.39
N LEU A 367 4.42 20.41 15.31
CA LEU A 367 4.15 19.13 15.99
C LEU A 367 2.72 19.04 16.57
N ALA A 368 2.15 20.15 17.01
CA ALA A 368 0.79 20.20 17.58
C ALA A 368 -0.32 19.94 16.53
N VAL A 369 -0.14 20.42 15.30
CA VAL A 369 -1.11 20.17 14.21
C VAL A 369 -1.02 18.71 13.77
N ALA A 370 0.20 18.16 13.69
CA ALA A 370 0.44 16.77 13.35
C ALA A 370 -0.33 15.82 14.27
N SER A 371 -0.21 16.00 15.59
CA SER A 371 -0.91 15.17 16.57
C SER A 371 -2.42 15.29 16.46
N ASP A 372 -2.93 16.50 16.18
CA ASP A 372 -4.36 16.76 16.08
C ASP A 372 -5.01 16.11 14.85
N LEU A 373 -4.25 15.79 13.80
CA LEU A 373 -4.72 15.17 12.56
C LEU A 373 -4.56 13.65 12.54
N THR A 374 -4.11 13.04 13.65
CA THR A 374 -3.92 11.58 13.74
C THR A 374 -5.21 10.79 13.95
N SER A 375 -6.34 11.44 14.27
CA SER A 375 -7.61 10.76 14.52
C SER A 375 -8.81 11.69 14.39
N GLY A 376 -10.01 11.14 14.26
CA GLY A 376 -11.28 11.87 14.33
C GLY A 376 -11.44 12.98 13.28
N VAL A 377 -10.77 12.82 12.13
CA VAL A 377 -10.92 13.70 10.96
C VAL A 377 -12.17 13.26 10.20
N LYS A 378 -13.18 14.14 10.16
CA LYS A 378 -14.46 13.90 9.50
C LYS A 378 -14.47 14.36 8.05
N ARG A 379 -13.84 15.51 7.79
CA ARG A 379 -13.76 16.13 6.47
C ARG A 379 -12.44 16.87 6.32
N LEU A 380 -11.87 16.84 5.12
CA LEU A 380 -10.69 17.60 4.77
C LEU A 380 -10.97 18.42 3.51
N LEU A 381 -10.54 19.68 3.50
CA LEU A 381 -10.55 20.54 2.33
C LEU A 381 -9.16 21.10 2.09
N ALA A 382 -8.83 21.35 0.82
CA ALA A 382 -7.62 22.05 0.42
C ALA A 382 -7.92 23.07 -0.67
N THR A 383 -7.28 24.22 -0.59
CA THR A 383 -7.23 25.17 -1.70
C THR A 383 -6.17 24.72 -2.73
N PRO A 384 -6.28 25.13 -4.01
CA PRO A 384 -5.20 24.95 -4.99
C PRO A 384 -3.86 25.58 -4.55
N HIS A 385 -3.89 26.55 -3.64
CA HIS A 385 -2.70 27.19 -3.06
C HIS A 385 -2.10 26.41 -1.87
N SER A 386 -2.60 25.21 -1.59
CA SER A 386 -2.12 24.31 -0.52
C SER A 386 -2.31 24.91 0.89
N ASP A 387 -3.46 25.54 1.10
CA ASP A 387 -4.02 25.78 2.43
C ASP A 387 -5.07 24.71 2.73
N TYR A 388 -5.19 24.29 3.98
CA TYR A 388 -5.95 23.14 4.41
C TYR A 388 -6.85 23.46 5.61
N ALA A 389 -8.00 22.79 5.65
CA ALA A 389 -8.90 22.80 6.79
C ALA A 389 -9.48 21.40 7.02
N ALA A 390 -9.29 20.86 8.22
CA ALA A 390 -9.86 19.59 8.66
C ALA A 390 -10.96 19.84 9.69
N LEU A 391 -12.18 19.38 9.41
CA LEU A 391 -13.26 19.32 10.38
C LEU A 391 -13.14 18.01 11.17
N LYS A 392 -13.08 18.13 12.50
CA LYS A 392 -13.03 17.01 13.44
C LYS A 392 -14.44 16.58 13.86
N ASP A 393 -14.59 15.35 14.33
CA ASP A 393 -15.88 14.80 14.79
C ASP A 393 -16.52 15.59 15.94
N ASN A 394 -15.70 16.25 16.76
CA ASN A 394 -16.14 17.10 17.85
C ASN A 394 -16.55 18.53 17.42
N GLY A 395 -16.55 18.81 16.10
CA GLY A 395 -16.90 20.11 15.54
C GLY A 395 -15.80 21.18 15.65
N ARG A 396 -14.55 20.78 15.94
CA ARG A 396 -13.36 21.63 15.86
C ARG A 396 -12.82 21.66 14.43
N VAL A 397 -12.25 22.79 14.00
CA VAL A 397 -11.56 22.91 12.71
C VAL A 397 -10.07 23.15 12.93
N VAL A 398 -9.24 22.28 12.34
CA VAL A 398 -7.78 22.40 12.34
C VAL A 398 -7.34 22.94 10.98
N VAL A 399 -6.50 23.95 10.95
CA VAL A 399 -6.07 24.66 9.72
C VAL A 399 -4.55 24.70 9.62
N TRP A 400 -4.02 24.53 8.41
CA TRP A 400 -2.57 24.59 8.12
C TRP A 400 -2.30 24.87 6.64
N GLY A 401 -1.06 25.15 6.24
CA GLY A 401 -0.74 25.44 4.84
C GLY A 401 0.57 26.20 4.65
N ILE A 402 0.96 26.40 3.39
CA ILE A 402 2.25 26.99 2.99
C ILE A 402 2.19 28.50 2.70
N SER A 403 1.00 29.10 2.63
CA SER A 403 0.86 30.51 2.26
C SER A 403 1.07 31.43 3.46
N GLN A 404 2.24 32.07 3.54
CA GLN A 404 2.63 33.00 4.62
C GLN A 404 1.87 34.34 4.63
N GLY A 405 0.61 34.42 4.18
CA GLY A 405 0.01 35.74 3.94
C GLY A 405 -1.51 35.92 3.97
N TYR A 406 -2.34 34.89 4.15
CA TYR A 406 -3.79 35.07 3.89
C TYR A 406 -4.76 34.81 5.03
N ALA A 407 -4.35 34.44 6.24
CA ALA A 407 -5.26 34.59 7.38
C ALA A 407 -4.49 34.79 8.68
N ASP A 408 -4.69 35.95 9.31
CA ASP A 408 -4.46 36.07 10.74
C ASP A 408 -5.50 35.19 11.47
N LEU A 409 -5.15 33.92 11.68
CA LEU A 409 -5.97 32.95 12.40
C LEU A 409 -6.21 33.36 13.86
N SER A 410 -5.45 34.31 14.41
CA SER A 410 -5.65 34.76 15.79
C SER A 410 -7.07 35.31 16.00
N SER A 411 -7.65 35.93 14.96
CA SER A 411 -8.99 36.50 14.98
C SER A 411 -10.13 35.47 14.98
N VAL A 412 -9.90 34.26 14.46
CA VAL A 412 -10.95 33.23 14.26
C VAL A 412 -10.71 31.93 15.03
N SER A 413 -9.49 31.70 15.55
CA SER A 413 -9.08 30.47 16.23
C SER A 413 -10.08 29.99 17.29
N SER A 414 -10.44 30.86 18.23
CA SER A 414 -11.40 30.53 19.30
C SER A 414 -12.79 30.13 18.79
N ALA A 415 -13.22 30.69 17.66
CA ALA A 415 -14.52 30.42 17.06
C ALA A 415 -14.55 29.07 16.31
N LEU A 416 -13.37 28.54 15.96
CA LEU A 416 -13.18 27.24 15.28
C LEU A 416 -12.92 26.07 16.25
N GLU A 417 -12.83 26.31 17.55
CA GLU A 417 -12.57 25.26 18.55
C GLU A 417 -13.73 24.29 18.76
N SER A 418 -14.97 24.68 18.43
CA SER A 418 -16.14 23.81 18.53
C SER A 418 -17.37 24.36 17.77
N GLY A 419 -18.35 23.48 17.57
CA GLY A 419 -19.66 23.84 17.05
C GLY A 419 -19.70 24.13 15.54
N VAL A 420 -18.66 23.77 14.80
CA VAL A 420 -18.68 23.79 13.33
C VAL A 420 -19.43 22.57 12.83
N LYS A 421 -20.43 22.80 11.98
CA LYS A 421 -21.24 21.79 11.32
C LYS A 421 -20.58 21.31 10.03
N GLU A 422 -20.11 22.26 9.23
CA GLU A 422 -19.60 22.02 7.89
C GLU A 422 -18.57 23.08 7.50
N ILE A 423 -17.63 22.72 6.62
CA ILE A 423 -16.61 23.61 6.06
C ILE A 423 -16.69 23.60 4.53
N TYR A 424 -16.33 24.73 3.91
CA TYR A 424 -16.36 24.97 2.47
C TYR A 424 -15.08 25.70 2.05
N SER A 425 -14.67 25.56 0.79
CA SER A 425 -13.46 26.20 0.24
C SER A 425 -13.72 26.82 -1.12
N SER A 426 -13.27 28.06 -1.30
CA SER A 426 -13.04 28.67 -2.62
C SER A 426 -11.60 28.40 -3.08
N LYS A 427 -11.13 29.02 -4.17
CA LYS A 427 -9.72 28.87 -4.61
C LYS A 427 -8.69 29.38 -3.59
N GLY A 428 -9.08 30.28 -2.68
CA GLY A 428 -8.13 30.94 -1.78
C GLY A 428 -8.64 31.19 -0.36
N ALA A 429 -9.86 30.79 -0.02
CA ALA A 429 -10.44 31.03 1.29
C ALA A 429 -11.34 29.87 1.73
N PHE A 430 -11.75 29.93 2.99
CA PHE A 430 -12.63 28.96 3.62
C PHE A 430 -13.80 29.65 4.32
N ALA A 431 -14.91 28.93 4.43
CA ALA A 431 -16.04 29.28 5.25
C ALA A 431 -16.45 28.08 6.12
N ALA A 432 -16.79 28.32 7.38
CA ALA A 432 -17.32 27.33 8.31
C ALA A 432 -18.75 27.71 8.70
N LEU A 433 -19.69 26.82 8.43
CA LEU A 433 -21.07 26.92 8.92
C LEU A 433 -21.16 26.29 10.30
N LYS A 434 -21.62 27.05 11.30
CA LYS A 434 -21.82 26.57 12.67
C LYS A 434 -23.20 25.94 12.86
N ASN A 435 -23.34 25.16 13.93
CA ASN A 435 -24.61 24.53 14.32
C ASN A 435 -25.72 25.54 14.65
N ASP A 436 -25.37 26.75 15.07
CA ASP A 436 -26.30 27.86 15.33
C ASP A 436 -26.72 28.64 14.07
N GLY A 437 -26.21 28.24 12.89
CA GLY A 437 -26.48 28.88 11.61
C GLY A 437 -25.64 30.13 11.35
N SER A 438 -24.62 30.43 12.16
CA SER A 438 -23.63 31.47 11.88
C SER A 438 -22.50 30.99 10.97
N VAL A 439 -21.79 31.92 10.32
CA VAL A 439 -20.68 31.62 9.41
C VAL A 439 -19.40 32.32 9.84
N ILE A 440 -18.30 31.58 9.84
CA ILE A 440 -16.94 32.10 10.07
C ILE A 440 -16.16 31.96 8.77
N THR A 441 -15.41 32.99 8.37
CA THR A 441 -14.60 32.99 7.15
C THR A 441 -13.14 33.29 7.45
N TRP A 442 -12.23 32.71 6.68
CA TRP A 442 -10.80 33.01 6.76
C TRP A 442 -10.12 32.72 5.42
N GLY A 443 -8.92 33.27 5.22
CA GLY A 443 -8.15 33.11 3.99
C GLY A 443 -8.16 34.37 3.13
N GLY A 444 -7.86 34.22 1.84
CA GLY A 444 -7.68 35.34 0.92
C GLY A 444 -8.87 36.28 0.89
N ILE A 445 -8.62 37.57 1.16
CA ILE A 445 -9.63 38.64 1.18
C ILE A 445 -10.47 38.63 -0.11
N HIS A 446 -9.80 38.57 -1.26
CA HIS A 446 -10.45 38.56 -2.57
C HIS A 446 -11.10 37.22 -2.94
N SER A 447 -10.91 36.17 -2.14
CA SER A 447 -11.51 34.85 -2.35
C SER A 447 -12.65 34.56 -1.37
N GLY A 448 -13.10 35.56 -0.60
CA GLY A 448 -14.18 35.42 0.39
C GLY A 448 -13.72 35.16 1.82
N GLY A 449 -12.43 35.34 2.12
CA GLY A 449 -11.92 35.25 3.50
C GLY A 449 -12.37 36.42 4.38
N ASP A 450 -12.53 37.60 3.79
CA ASP A 450 -13.12 38.77 4.46
C ASP A 450 -14.63 38.83 4.17
N SER A 451 -15.43 38.72 5.23
CA SER A 451 -16.89 38.84 5.20
C SER A 451 -17.39 40.05 5.98
N SER A 452 -16.52 40.99 6.34
CA SER A 452 -16.85 42.15 7.18
C SER A 452 -17.97 43.02 6.61
N SER A 453 -18.08 43.12 5.28
CA SER A 453 -19.14 43.86 4.59
C SER A 453 -20.54 43.26 4.79
N VAL A 454 -20.64 41.97 5.11
CA VAL A 454 -21.90 41.22 5.30
C VAL A 454 -21.98 40.55 6.67
N ALA A 455 -21.10 40.89 7.61
CA ALA A 455 -20.98 40.19 8.88
C ALA A 455 -22.29 40.14 9.69
N ALA A 456 -23.10 41.20 9.64
CA ALA A 456 -24.39 41.27 10.31
C ALA A 456 -25.42 40.26 9.75
N GLU A 457 -25.26 39.82 8.51
CA GLU A 457 -26.16 38.87 7.85
C GLU A 457 -25.72 37.41 8.03
N LEU A 458 -24.49 37.18 8.48
CA LEU A 458 -23.89 35.87 8.67
C LEU A 458 -23.91 35.40 10.14
N ILE A 459 -24.58 36.14 11.03
CA ILE A 459 -24.64 35.82 12.47
C ILE A 459 -25.59 34.67 12.82
N SER A 460 -26.52 34.31 11.93
CA SER A 460 -27.51 33.25 12.13
C SER A 460 -28.30 32.96 10.84
N ASP A 461 -29.17 31.95 10.87
CA ASP A 461 -30.16 31.64 9.82
C ASP A 461 -29.57 31.13 8.50
N ILE A 462 -28.27 30.79 8.45
CA ILE A 462 -27.66 30.18 7.26
C ILE A 462 -27.95 28.67 7.23
N LYS A 463 -28.49 28.21 6.11
CA LYS A 463 -28.83 26.81 5.80
C LYS A 463 -27.66 26.08 5.14
N SER A 464 -27.06 26.68 4.12
CA SER A 464 -25.94 26.12 3.34
C SER A 464 -25.08 27.20 2.71
N ILE A 465 -23.87 26.83 2.28
CA ILE A 465 -22.92 27.71 1.60
C ILE A 465 -22.53 27.06 0.26
N TYR A 466 -22.51 27.87 -0.79
CA TYR A 466 -22.12 27.49 -2.15
C TYR A 466 -20.83 28.25 -2.51
N PRO A 467 -19.68 27.58 -2.57
CA PRO A 467 -18.41 28.22 -2.93
C PRO A 467 -18.33 28.46 -4.44
N SER A 468 -17.64 29.54 -4.82
CA SER A 468 -17.13 29.75 -6.18
C SER A 468 -15.62 29.94 -6.13
N ASN A 469 -14.97 30.13 -7.27
CA ASN A 469 -13.54 30.43 -7.30
C ASN A 469 -13.17 31.72 -6.57
N ASN A 470 -14.06 32.71 -6.56
CA ASN A 470 -13.77 34.07 -6.08
C ASN A 470 -14.53 34.48 -4.79
N GLY A 471 -15.38 33.61 -4.24
CA GLY A 471 -16.16 33.94 -3.05
C GLY A 471 -17.15 32.86 -2.65
N PHE A 472 -18.19 33.29 -1.94
CA PHE A 472 -19.21 32.39 -1.41
C PHE A 472 -20.60 33.02 -1.52
N VAL A 473 -21.60 32.14 -1.68
CA VAL A 473 -23.02 32.45 -1.56
C VAL A 473 -23.61 31.63 -0.44
N ALA A 474 -24.12 32.27 0.60
CA ALA A 474 -24.84 31.60 1.69
C ALA A 474 -26.35 31.68 1.45
N LEU A 475 -27.03 30.54 1.58
CA LEU A 475 -28.47 30.42 1.50
C LEU A 475 -29.07 30.42 2.91
N LYS A 476 -30.03 31.31 3.16
CA LYS A 476 -30.80 31.37 4.40
C LYS A 476 -31.96 30.37 4.41
N TYR A 477 -32.49 30.02 5.59
CA TYR A 477 -33.66 29.11 5.67
C TYR A 477 -34.92 29.68 5.01
N ASN A 478 -35.07 31.00 4.96
CA ASN A 478 -36.15 31.68 4.25
C ASN A 478 -35.96 31.74 2.71
N GLY A 479 -34.87 31.16 2.21
CA GLY A 479 -34.52 31.17 0.79
C GLY A 479 -33.90 32.48 0.29
N GLY A 480 -33.47 33.37 1.18
CA GLY A 480 -32.69 34.56 0.82
C GLY A 480 -31.20 34.26 0.69
N LEU A 481 -30.47 35.07 -0.08
CA LEU A 481 -29.04 34.90 -0.31
C LEU A 481 -28.19 35.99 0.36
N VAL A 482 -27.02 35.60 0.85
CA VAL A 482 -25.93 36.49 1.29
C VAL A 482 -24.68 36.16 0.49
N MET A 483 -24.00 37.18 0.00
CA MET A 483 -22.96 37.07 -1.03
C MET A 483 -21.75 37.87 -0.61
N TRP A 484 -20.55 37.27 -0.63
CA TRP A 484 -19.30 37.98 -0.34
C TRP A 484 -18.08 37.39 -1.05
N GLY A 485 -16.97 38.14 -1.03
CA GLY A 485 -15.79 37.90 -1.85
C GLY A 485 -15.80 38.74 -3.12
N TYR A 486 -14.93 38.40 -4.07
CA TYR A 486 -14.84 39.10 -5.35
C TYR A 486 -15.82 38.50 -6.36
N ILE A 487 -17.12 38.65 -6.09
CA ILE A 487 -18.20 38.15 -6.93
C ILE A 487 -19.00 39.31 -7.51
N TYR A 488 -19.51 39.14 -8.72
CA TYR A 488 -20.30 40.18 -9.37
C TYR A 488 -21.64 40.34 -8.66
N GLU A 489 -21.97 41.58 -8.26
CA GLU A 489 -23.23 41.84 -7.56
C GLU A 489 -24.43 41.76 -8.50
N PRO A 490 -25.56 41.17 -8.06
CA PRO A 490 -26.77 41.21 -8.86
C PRO A 490 -27.30 42.65 -9.01
N ASN A 491 -27.89 42.94 -10.16
CA ASN A 491 -28.61 44.19 -10.42
C ASN A 491 -29.89 44.31 -9.56
N SER A 492 -30.58 45.44 -9.64
CA SER A 492 -31.77 45.71 -8.80
C SER A 492 -32.91 44.70 -9.00
N TYR A 493 -33.12 44.24 -10.23
CA TYR A 493 -34.12 43.22 -10.55
C TYR A 493 -33.77 41.88 -9.92
N GLN A 494 -32.54 41.39 -10.12
CA GLN A 494 -32.07 40.14 -9.54
C GLN A 494 -32.09 40.21 -8.01
N LYS A 495 -31.57 41.28 -7.41
CA LYS A 495 -31.58 41.48 -5.95
C LYS A 495 -32.99 41.36 -5.37
N SER A 496 -34.00 41.96 -6.01
CA SER A 496 -35.39 41.87 -5.54
C SER A 496 -35.94 40.43 -5.57
N ASN A 497 -35.51 39.62 -6.54
CA ASN A 497 -35.96 38.24 -6.73
C ASN A 497 -35.17 37.20 -5.91
N LEU A 498 -34.00 37.56 -5.38
CA LEU A 498 -33.11 36.70 -4.58
C LEU A 498 -33.26 36.89 -3.06
N THR A 499 -34.28 37.63 -2.63
CA THR A 499 -34.56 37.90 -1.20
C THR A 499 -35.21 36.73 -0.46
N SER A 500 -35.89 35.82 -1.18
CA SER A 500 -36.58 34.65 -0.60
C SER A 500 -36.93 33.60 -1.66
N GLY A 501 -37.22 32.38 -1.18
CA GLY A 501 -37.71 31.27 -2.02
C GLY A 501 -36.67 30.65 -2.95
N VAL A 502 -35.38 30.92 -2.76
CA VAL A 502 -34.29 30.16 -3.39
C VAL A 502 -34.18 28.80 -2.69
N LYS A 503 -34.19 27.74 -3.50
CA LYS A 503 -34.03 26.35 -3.06
C LYS A 503 -32.56 25.96 -3.05
N GLU A 504 -31.84 26.31 -4.12
CA GLU A 504 -30.47 25.87 -4.41
C GLU A 504 -29.74 26.89 -5.30
N VAL A 505 -28.42 26.92 -5.21
CA VAL A 505 -27.56 27.80 -6.02
C VAL A 505 -26.52 26.95 -6.74
N TYR A 506 -26.37 27.19 -8.04
CA TYR A 506 -25.38 26.57 -8.90
C TYR A 506 -24.34 27.61 -9.28
N THR A 507 -23.06 27.20 -9.32
CA THR A 507 -21.92 28.09 -9.52
C THR A 507 -21.07 27.63 -10.69
N SER A 508 -20.69 28.54 -11.58
CA SER A 508 -19.66 28.29 -12.59
C SER A 508 -18.27 28.65 -12.06
N ASP A 509 -17.25 28.12 -12.71
CA ASP A 509 -15.86 28.34 -12.30
C ASP A 509 -15.43 29.82 -12.39
N VAL A 510 -15.91 30.60 -13.36
CA VAL A 510 -15.51 32.02 -13.40
C VAL A 510 -16.28 32.90 -12.44
N GLY A 511 -17.27 32.38 -11.69
CA GLY A 511 -18.11 33.18 -10.80
C GLY A 511 -19.44 33.63 -11.42
N GLY A 512 -19.99 32.79 -12.29
CA GLY A 512 -21.40 32.82 -12.68
C GLY A 512 -22.26 32.07 -11.66
N PHE A 513 -23.51 32.50 -11.51
CA PHE A 513 -24.44 31.94 -10.54
C PHE A 513 -25.81 31.74 -11.17
N ALA A 514 -26.48 30.66 -10.78
CA ALA A 514 -27.89 30.41 -11.08
C ALA A 514 -28.61 29.95 -9.80
N ALA A 515 -29.61 30.70 -9.36
CA ALA A 515 -30.46 30.35 -8.24
C ALA A 515 -31.73 29.67 -8.74
N LEU A 516 -31.93 28.41 -8.35
CA LEU A 516 -33.18 27.69 -8.56
C LEU A 516 -34.12 27.98 -7.40
N LYS A 517 -35.33 28.45 -7.71
CA LYS A 517 -36.37 28.78 -6.74
C LYS A 517 -37.33 27.62 -6.50
N ASP A 518 -38.04 27.65 -5.37
CA ASP A 518 -39.00 26.60 -4.98
C ASP A 518 -40.15 26.41 -5.98
N ASN A 519 -40.47 27.44 -6.76
CA ASN A 519 -41.46 27.40 -7.84
C ASN A 519 -40.91 26.88 -9.18
N GLY A 520 -39.66 26.40 -9.21
CA GLY A 520 -38.97 25.94 -10.41
C GLY A 520 -38.50 27.05 -11.36
N SER A 521 -38.53 28.32 -10.92
CA SER A 521 -37.98 29.45 -11.68
C SER A 521 -36.48 29.64 -11.42
N VAL A 522 -35.76 30.22 -12.38
CA VAL A 522 -34.31 30.47 -12.27
C VAL A 522 -34.02 31.96 -12.35
N ILE A 523 -33.07 32.42 -11.53
CA ILE A 523 -32.44 33.74 -11.64
C ILE A 523 -30.94 33.53 -11.75
N SER A 524 -30.31 34.04 -12.81
CA SER A 524 -28.85 34.01 -12.95
C SER A 524 -28.24 35.41 -12.90
N TRP A 525 -26.98 35.47 -12.47
CA TRP A 525 -26.14 36.66 -12.41
C TRP A 525 -24.67 36.23 -12.38
N GLY A 526 -23.72 37.14 -12.50
CA GLY A 526 -22.30 36.78 -12.43
C GLY A 526 -21.56 36.83 -13.76
N TRP A 527 -20.29 36.48 -13.72
CA TRP A 527 -19.47 36.33 -14.92
C TRP A 527 -19.83 35.04 -15.65
N GLY A 528 -19.82 35.07 -16.99
CA GLY A 528 -20.08 33.85 -17.78
C GLY A 528 -21.54 33.36 -17.70
N CYS A 529 -22.51 34.22 -17.38
CA CYS A 529 -23.92 33.90 -17.61
C CYS A 529 -24.52 34.65 -18.81
N GLY A 530 -23.65 35.25 -19.62
CA GLY A 530 -23.99 35.92 -20.88
C GLY A 530 -24.56 37.32 -20.70
N SER A 531 -24.86 37.99 -21.82
CA SER A 531 -25.53 39.30 -21.84
C SER A 531 -26.96 39.25 -21.26
N GLU A 532 -27.54 38.04 -21.24
CA GLU A 532 -28.87 37.69 -20.76
C GLU A 532 -29.04 37.95 -19.24
N CYS A 533 -27.93 37.98 -18.50
CA CYS A 533 -27.94 38.31 -17.09
C CYS A 533 -28.01 39.81 -16.80
N ASP A 534 -27.48 40.65 -17.67
CA ASP A 534 -27.48 42.10 -17.47
C ASP A 534 -28.82 42.72 -17.91
N ASP A 535 -29.53 42.08 -18.84
CA ASP A 535 -30.85 42.48 -19.32
C ASP A 535 -31.90 41.37 -19.09
N PRO A 536 -32.80 41.53 -18.09
CA PRO A 536 -33.87 40.56 -17.79
C PRO A 536 -34.81 40.26 -18.97
N SER A 537 -34.88 41.13 -19.98
CA SER A 537 -35.71 40.90 -21.17
C SER A 537 -35.11 39.88 -22.15
N LEU A 538 -33.81 39.63 -22.04
CA LEU A 538 -33.09 38.62 -22.83
C LEU A 538 -33.04 37.26 -22.12
N PHE A 539 -33.47 37.19 -20.85
CA PHE A 539 -33.45 35.95 -20.09
C PHE A 539 -34.53 34.97 -20.59
N PRO A 540 -34.20 33.68 -20.81
CA PRO A 540 -35.15 32.72 -21.38
C PRO A 540 -36.45 32.60 -20.58
N THR A 541 -37.59 32.86 -21.22
CA THR A 541 -38.92 32.83 -20.58
C THR A 541 -39.28 31.44 -20.06
N GLU A 542 -38.70 30.41 -20.65
CA GLU A 542 -38.85 28.99 -20.34
C GLU A 542 -38.27 28.63 -18.97
N LEU A 543 -37.40 29.48 -18.40
CA LEU A 543 -36.81 29.35 -17.06
C LEU A 543 -37.69 29.98 -15.97
N SER A 544 -38.91 30.43 -16.31
CA SER A 544 -39.86 30.98 -15.33
C SER A 544 -40.55 29.92 -14.46
N SER A 545 -40.46 28.64 -14.81
CA SER A 545 -40.99 27.51 -14.01
C SER A 545 -40.49 26.16 -14.54
N GLY A 546 -40.65 25.11 -13.72
CA GLY A 546 -40.45 23.72 -14.14
C GLY A 546 -38.99 23.31 -14.35
N VAL A 547 -38.02 24.05 -13.81
CA VAL A 547 -36.61 23.63 -13.77
C VAL A 547 -36.37 22.71 -12.59
N ASN A 548 -35.73 21.57 -12.85
CA ASN A 548 -35.41 20.56 -11.85
C ASN A 548 -33.95 20.67 -11.37
N THR A 549 -33.01 20.72 -12.31
CA THR A 549 -31.57 20.80 -12.03
C THR A 549 -30.85 21.67 -13.07
N ILE A 550 -29.69 22.20 -12.69
CA ILE A 550 -28.85 23.04 -13.53
C ILE A 550 -27.43 22.47 -13.51
N VAL A 551 -26.79 22.45 -14.67
CA VAL A 551 -25.36 22.14 -14.82
C VAL A 551 -24.68 23.33 -15.48
N SER A 552 -23.43 23.59 -15.09
CA SER A 552 -22.63 24.69 -15.63
C SER A 552 -21.35 24.19 -16.28
N THR A 553 -20.98 24.82 -17.38
CA THR A 553 -19.59 24.86 -17.86
C THR A 553 -18.87 26.02 -17.14
N GLU A 554 -17.69 26.42 -17.61
CA GLU A 554 -16.98 27.58 -17.08
C GLU A 554 -17.80 28.87 -17.28
N ASN A 555 -18.36 29.08 -18.47
CA ASN A 555 -19.07 30.33 -18.86
C ASN A 555 -20.48 30.11 -19.44
N ALA A 556 -21.16 29.00 -19.18
CA ALA A 556 -22.55 28.79 -19.58
C ALA A 556 -23.30 27.85 -18.63
N PHE A 557 -24.62 27.81 -18.76
CA PHE A 557 -25.52 27.00 -17.97
C PHE A 557 -26.52 26.26 -18.84
N ALA A 558 -26.91 25.06 -18.40
CA ALA A 558 -27.97 24.26 -18.98
C ALA A 558 -28.92 23.78 -17.87
N ALA A 559 -30.20 24.07 -18.01
CA ALA A 559 -31.26 23.66 -17.09
C ALA A 559 -32.04 22.49 -17.68
N LEU A 560 -32.15 21.40 -16.92
CA LEU A 560 -33.06 20.30 -17.22
C LEU A 560 -34.41 20.56 -16.55
N LYS A 561 -35.46 20.51 -17.37
CA LYS A 561 -36.84 20.75 -16.95
C LYS A 561 -37.59 19.47 -16.61
N ASP A 562 -38.71 19.61 -15.90
CA ASP A 562 -39.59 18.51 -15.49
C ASP A 562 -40.23 17.76 -16.68
N ASP A 563 -40.28 18.41 -17.85
CA ASP A 563 -40.76 17.83 -19.11
C ASP A 563 -39.63 17.20 -19.94
N ASN A 564 -38.45 17.01 -19.35
CA ASN A 564 -37.25 16.46 -19.97
C ASN A 564 -36.72 17.30 -21.15
N SER A 565 -37.10 18.59 -21.23
CA SER A 565 -36.49 19.57 -22.14
C SER A 565 -35.30 20.27 -21.48
N VAL A 566 -34.41 20.84 -22.31
CA VAL A 566 -33.23 21.57 -21.84
C VAL A 566 -33.25 23.01 -22.34
N VAL A 567 -33.01 23.94 -21.43
CA VAL A 567 -32.84 25.36 -21.73
C VAL A 567 -31.42 25.77 -21.40
N VAL A 568 -30.76 26.47 -22.33
CA VAL A 568 -29.34 26.82 -22.24
C VAL A 568 -29.19 28.32 -22.34
N TRP A 569 -28.25 28.90 -21.58
CA TRP A 569 -27.90 30.32 -21.65
C TRP A 569 -26.44 30.54 -21.24
N GLY A 570 -25.87 31.68 -21.62
CA GLY A 570 -24.50 32.05 -21.30
C GLY A 570 -23.64 32.27 -22.55
N ASP A 571 -22.32 32.18 -22.39
CA ASP A 571 -21.37 32.40 -23.48
C ASP A 571 -21.48 31.31 -24.54
N SER A 572 -21.74 31.70 -25.79
CA SER A 572 -21.84 30.79 -26.93
C SER A 572 -20.58 29.93 -27.11
N ASP A 573 -19.39 30.48 -26.84
CA ASP A 573 -18.12 29.77 -26.96
C ASP A 573 -17.91 28.74 -25.85
N ALA A 574 -18.71 28.77 -24.78
CA ALA A 574 -18.67 27.80 -23.68
C ALA A 574 -19.94 26.92 -23.61
N GLY A 575 -20.71 26.86 -24.71
CA GLY A 575 -21.92 26.03 -24.81
C GLY A 575 -23.22 26.74 -24.50
N GLY A 576 -23.23 28.07 -24.41
CA GLY A 576 -24.42 28.91 -24.24
C GLY A 576 -25.36 28.96 -25.44
N ASP A 577 -24.91 28.48 -26.62
CA ASP A 577 -25.73 28.39 -27.84
C ASP A 577 -26.03 26.92 -28.19
N PRO A 578 -27.27 26.43 -28.01
CA PRO A 578 -27.67 25.07 -28.37
C PRO A 578 -28.19 24.94 -29.81
N SER A 579 -28.12 25.99 -30.64
CA SER A 579 -28.82 26.05 -31.94
C SER A 579 -28.52 24.87 -32.87
N SER A 580 -27.31 24.30 -32.81
CA SER A 580 -26.90 23.13 -33.58
C SER A 580 -27.61 21.83 -33.19
N VAL A 581 -28.17 21.75 -31.98
CA VAL A 581 -28.80 20.56 -31.39
C VAL A 581 -30.18 20.85 -30.78
N ALA A 582 -30.74 22.04 -31.04
CA ALA A 582 -31.94 22.52 -30.37
C ALA A 582 -33.15 21.56 -30.50
N SER A 583 -33.31 20.89 -31.65
CA SER A 583 -34.38 19.91 -31.86
C SER A 583 -34.25 18.70 -30.93
N ASP A 584 -33.02 18.27 -30.64
CA ASP A 584 -32.75 17.08 -29.83
C ASP A 584 -32.94 17.32 -28.34
N LEU A 585 -32.93 18.59 -27.93
CA LEU A 585 -33.07 19.07 -26.55
C LEU A 585 -34.52 19.42 -26.15
N THR A 586 -35.48 19.24 -27.05
CA THR A 586 -36.89 19.58 -26.79
C THR A 586 -37.61 18.60 -25.86
N SER A 587 -37.10 17.37 -25.70
CA SER A 587 -37.67 16.34 -24.81
C SER A 587 -36.73 15.13 -24.67
N GLY A 588 -37.02 14.30 -23.66
CA GLY A 588 -36.40 12.99 -23.46
C GLY A 588 -34.98 13.03 -22.92
N VAL A 589 -34.49 14.17 -22.43
CA VAL A 589 -33.22 14.27 -21.70
C VAL A 589 -33.43 13.82 -20.24
N THR A 590 -32.58 12.92 -19.76
CA THR A 590 -32.63 12.39 -18.38
C THR A 590 -31.44 12.81 -17.53
N GLY A 591 -30.35 13.27 -18.16
CA GLY A 591 -29.16 13.72 -17.46
C GLY A 591 -28.37 14.75 -18.26
N LEU A 592 -27.77 15.70 -17.55
CA LEU A 592 -26.87 16.71 -18.09
C LEU A 592 -25.48 16.56 -17.46
N TYR A 593 -24.46 16.74 -18.29
CA TYR A 593 -23.05 16.61 -17.92
C TYR A 593 -22.26 17.72 -18.58
N ALA A 594 -21.15 18.13 -17.97
CA ALA A 594 -20.31 19.18 -18.51
C ALA A 594 -18.82 18.90 -18.31
N THR A 595 -18.03 19.45 -19.22
CA THR A 595 -16.60 19.77 -19.01
C THR A 595 -16.47 21.30 -18.85
N LEU A 596 -15.27 21.87 -18.93
CA LEU A 596 -15.11 23.32 -18.83
C LEU A 596 -15.84 24.11 -19.93
N ASN A 597 -16.08 23.56 -21.12
CA ASN A 597 -16.64 24.32 -22.25
C ASN A 597 -17.63 23.54 -23.11
N ILE A 598 -18.07 22.37 -22.63
CA ILE A 598 -18.83 21.39 -23.40
C ILE A 598 -19.96 20.86 -22.53
N PHE A 599 -21.16 20.74 -23.10
CA PHE A 599 -22.25 20.00 -22.49
C PHE A 599 -22.49 18.67 -23.20
N ALA A 600 -22.99 17.70 -22.44
CA ALA A 600 -23.53 16.44 -22.92
C ALA A 600 -24.89 16.16 -22.24
N ALA A 601 -25.88 15.76 -23.03
CA ALA A 601 -27.19 15.33 -22.58
C ALA A 601 -27.36 13.84 -22.86
N LEU A 602 -27.71 13.07 -21.82
CA LEU A 602 -28.13 11.67 -21.95
C LEU A 602 -29.64 11.62 -22.14
N LYS A 603 -30.10 10.89 -23.14
CA LYS A 603 -31.53 10.72 -23.45
C LYS A 603 -32.09 9.39 -22.92
N GLU A 604 -33.41 9.32 -22.79
CA GLU A 604 -34.15 8.12 -22.35
C GLU A 604 -33.87 6.87 -23.21
N ASP A 605 -33.59 7.05 -24.50
CA ASP A 605 -33.24 5.97 -25.43
C ASP A 605 -31.76 5.55 -25.36
N GLY A 606 -31.00 6.14 -24.44
CA GLY A 606 -29.56 5.90 -24.28
C GLY A 606 -28.70 6.57 -25.36
N SER A 607 -29.26 7.50 -26.15
CA SER A 607 -28.47 8.35 -27.05
C SER A 607 -27.86 9.54 -26.32
N VAL A 608 -26.77 10.10 -26.87
CA VAL A 608 -26.07 11.25 -26.29
C VAL A 608 -26.03 12.40 -27.29
N VAL A 609 -26.37 13.60 -26.82
CA VAL A 609 -26.32 14.84 -27.57
C VAL A 609 -25.29 15.76 -26.94
N THR A 610 -24.42 16.38 -27.73
CA THR A 610 -23.33 17.22 -27.22
C THR A 610 -23.25 18.54 -27.98
N TRP A 611 -22.90 19.62 -27.27
CA TRP A 611 -22.74 20.95 -27.85
C TRP A 611 -21.74 21.80 -27.06
N GLY A 612 -21.19 22.84 -27.70
CA GLY A 612 -20.17 23.73 -27.14
C GLY A 612 -19.05 24.11 -28.13
N SER A 613 -17.97 24.70 -27.61
CA SER A 613 -16.87 25.37 -28.36
C SER A 613 -16.25 24.64 -29.58
N ALA A 614 -16.72 24.90 -30.80
CA ALA A 614 -16.33 24.19 -32.03
C ALA A 614 -14.80 23.95 -32.28
N ASN A 615 -13.91 24.72 -31.65
CA ASN A 615 -12.45 24.63 -31.79
C ASN A 615 -11.81 23.35 -31.20
N PHE A 616 -12.55 22.54 -30.44
CA PHE A 616 -12.01 21.35 -29.76
C PHE A 616 -12.56 20.00 -30.27
N TYR A 617 -13.34 19.98 -31.37
CA TYR A 617 -14.28 18.88 -31.65
C TYR A 617 -14.19 18.17 -33.00
N ASP A 618 -12.99 17.75 -33.42
CA ASP A 618 -12.93 16.82 -34.57
C ASP A 618 -13.24 15.35 -34.18
N ILE A 619 -13.52 15.06 -32.89
CA ILE A 619 -13.64 13.68 -32.38
C ILE A 619 -15.10 13.22 -32.24
N LEU A 620 -16.08 14.10 -32.01
CA LEU A 620 -17.49 13.69 -31.86
C LEU A 620 -18.06 13.05 -33.13
N SER A 621 -17.70 13.57 -34.30
CA SER A 621 -18.11 13.01 -35.59
C SER A 621 -17.66 11.55 -35.76
N SER A 622 -16.51 11.18 -35.20
CA SER A 622 -15.99 9.81 -35.28
C SER A 622 -16.74 8.80 -34.40
N VAL A 623 -17.36 9.23 -33.30
CA VAL A 623 -18.02 8.33 -32.33
C VAL A 623 -19.54 8.49 -32.27
N ALA A 624 -20.12 9.40 -33.06
CA ALA A 624 -21.56 9.69 -33.06
C ALA A 624 -22.44 8.44 -33.24
N SER A 625 -22.01 7.49 -34.08
CA SER A 625 -22.75 6.25 -34.27
C SER A 625 -22.75 5.34 -33.03
N GLU A 626 -21.67 5.35 -32.25
CA GLU A 626 -21.52 4.53 -31.04
C GLU A 626 -22.30 5.10 -29.86
N LEU A 627 -22.54 6.43 -29.86
CA LEU A 627 -23.31 7.19 -28.88
C LEU A 627 -24.80 7.32 -29.25
N SER A 628 -25.26 6.69 -30.33
CA SER A 628 -26.65 6.77 -30.79
C SER A 628 -27.63 5.94 -29.94
N SER A 629 -27.14 5.04 -29.10
CA SER A 629 -27.96 4.22 -28.18
C SER A 629 -27.12 3.46 -27.17
N GLY A 630 -27.77 2.99 -26.10
CA GLY A 630 -27.20 2.05 -25.13
C GLY A 630 -26.21 2.65 -24.15
N VAL A 631 -26.08 3.98 -24.09
CA VAL A 631 -25.34 4.67 -23.02
C VAL A 631 -26.19 4.67 -21.76
N LYS A 632 -25.57 4.27 -20.65
CA LYS A 632 -26.19 4.19 -19.32
C LYS A 632 -25.77 5.36 -18.42
N ALA A 633 -24.51 5.75 -18.52
CA ALA A 633 -23.93 6.80 -17.68
C ALA A 633 -22.84 7.55 -18.44
N ILE A 634 -22.69 8.84 -18.13
CA ILE A 634 -21.62 9.68 -18.67
C ILE A 634 -20.77 10.17 -17.49
N TYR A 635 -19.47 10.14 -17.68
CA TYR A 635 -18.47 10.66 -16.75
C TYR A 635 -17.66 11.73 -17.47
N SER A 636 -17.25 12.77 -16.75
CA SER A 636 -16.43 13.85 -17.30
C SER A 636 -15.23 14.17 -16.42
N ASN A 637 -14.17 14.63 -17.06
CA ASN A 637 -13.14 15.45 -16.43
C ASN A 637 -13.25 16.90 -16.95
N GLU A 638 -12.26 17.75 -16.72
CA GLU A 638 -12.32 19.15 -17.16
C GLU A 638 -12.35 19.32 -18.70
N TYR A 639 -12.01 18.28 -19.47
CA TYR A 639 -11.69 18.39 -20.90
C TYR A 639 -12.29 17.30 -21.81
N ALA A 640 -12.73 16.18 -21.24
CA ALA A 640 -13.18 15.00 -21.96
C ALA A 640 -14.31 14.27 -21.23
N PHE A 641 -14.97 13.38 -21.95
CA PHE A 641 -16.06 12.53 -21.48
C PHE A 641 -15.76 11.05 -21.73
N ALA A 642 -16.37 10.20 -20.91
CA ALA A 642 -16.45 8.76 -21.09
C ALA A 642 -17.88 8.28 -20.84
N ALA A 643 -18.50 7.66 -21.83
CA ALA A 643 -19.82 7.02 -21.72
C ALA A 643 -19.65 5.54 -21.41
N LEU A 644 -20.25 5.08 -20.32
CA LEU A 644 -20.41 3.67 -20.00
C LEU A 644 -21.71 3.16 -20.63
N LYS A 645 -21.59 2.11 -21.45
CA LYS A 645 -22.73 1.45 -22.10
C LYS A 645 -23.26 0.29 -21.26
N GLU A 646 -24.50 -0.11 -21.54
CA GLU A 646 -25.17 -1.23 -20.83
C GLU A 646 -24.46 -2.58 -21.00
N ASP A 647 -23.68 -2.76 -22.07
CA ASP A 647 -22.85 -3.97 -22.30
C ASP A 647 -21.47 -3.91 -21.61
N GLY A 648 -21.21 -2.85 -20.83
CA GLY A 648 -19.94 -2.63 -20.13
C GLY A 648 -18.81 -2.14 -21.05
N SER A 649 -19.10 -1.74 -22.29
CA SER A 649 -18.14 -1.02 -23.14
C SER A 649 -18.09 0.47 -22.83
N VAL A 650 -16.98 1.12 -23.18
CA VAL A 650 -16.77 2.56 -22.95
C VAL A 650 -16.48 3.28 -24.25
N VAL A 651 -17.18 4.39 -24.48
CA VAL A 651 -16.95 5.31 -25.60
C VAL A 651 -16.42 6.63 -25.05
N THR A 652 -15.31 7.13 -25.56
CA THR A 652 -14.67 8.37 -25.08
C THR A 652 -14.67 9.45 -26.16
N TRP A 653 -14.79 10.72 -25.75
CA TRP A 653 -14.70 11.86 -26.65
C TRP A 653 -14.27 13.14 -25.91
N GLY A 654 -13.99 14.21 -26.66
CA GLY A 654 -13.44 15.47 -26.14
C GLY A 654 -11.95 15.58 -26.46
N LEU A 655 -11.19 16.33 -25.66
CA LEU A 655 -9.78 16.55 -25.95
C LEU A 655 -8.96 15.26 -25.82
N ALA A 656 -8.30 14.87 -26.93
CA ALA A 656 -7.55 13.61 -27.03
C ALA A 656 -6.55 13.41 -25.87
N TYR A 657 -5.73 14.43 -25.59
CA TYR A 657 -4.69 14.37 -24.56
C TYR A 657 -5.22 14.12 -23.13
N TYR A 658 -6.47 14.54 -22.86
CA TYR A 658 -7.11 14.42 -21.54
C TYR A 658 -8.06 13.23 -21.44
N GLY A 659 -7.91 12.24 -22.32
CA GLY A 659 -8.67 11.00 -22.28
C GLY A 659 -9.85 10.93 -23.24
N GLY A 660 -10.00 11.91 -24.14
CA GLY A 660 -10.91 11.79 -25.29
C GLY A 660 -10.48 10.69 -26.26
N ASP A 661 -9.16 10.47 -26.39
CA ASP A 661 -8.58 9.34 -27.12
C ASP A 661 -8.22 8.21 -26.14
N SER A 662 -8.88 7.07 -26.29
CA SER A 662 -8.66 5.84 -25.51
C SER A 662 -8.07 4.70 -26.36
N SER A 663 -7.56 5.00 -27.57
CA SER A 663 -7.08 4.00 -28.53
C SER A 663 -6.00 3.06 -27.97
N LEU A 664 -5.16 3.55 -27.06
CA LEU A 664 -4.12 2.76 -26.38
C LEU A 664 -4.67 1.66 -25.46
N VAL A 665 -5.90 1.82 -24.96
CA VAL A 665 -6.57 0.89 -24.04
C VAL A 665 -7.90 0.38 -24.60
N ALA A 666 -8.15 0.58 -25.90
CA ALA A 666 -9.43 0.27 -26.52
C ALA A 666 -9.81 -1.22 -26.45
N SER A 667 -8.84 -2.13 -26.37
CA SER A 667 -9.11 -3.56 -26.15
C SER A 667 -9.72 -3.82 -24.77
N ASP A 668 -9.27 -3.10 -23.76
CA ASP A 668 -9.64 -3.33 -22.36
C ASP A 668 -10.99 -2.67 -22.02
N LEU A 669 -11.38 -1.65 -22.80
CA LEU A 669 -12.63 -0.90 -22.67
C LEU A 669 -13.80 -1.46 -23.50
N LYS A 670 -13.60 -2.58 -24.21
CA LYS A 670 -14.65 -3.18 -25.07
C LYS A 670 -15.78 -3.87 -24.30
N SER A 671 -15.56 -4.24 -23.04
CA SER A 671 -16.54 -4.94 -22.22
C SER A 671 -16.09 -5.03 -20.77
N GLY A 672 -17.05 -5.24 -19.87
CA GLY A 672 -16.78 -5.58 -18.47
C GLY A 672 -16.30 -4.41 -17.63
N VAL A 673 -16.46 -3.16 -18.09
CA VAL A 673 -16.33 -1.99 -17.24
C VAL A 673 -17.58 -1.85 -16.37
N LYS A 674 -17.38 -1.72 -15.06
CA LYS A 674 -18.44 -1.59 -14.06
C LYS A 674 -18.67 -0.14 -13.67
N MET A 675 -17.59 0.62 -13.50
CA MET A 675 -17.63 2.01 -13.04
C MET A 675 -16.44 2.78 -13.57
N ILE A 676 -16.63 4.07 -13.85
CA ILE A 676 -15.57 4.99 -14.27
C ILE A 676 -15.41 6.06 -13.20
N PHE A 677 -14.15 6.44 -12.96
CA PHE A 677 -13.73 7.51 -12.07
C PHE A 677 -12.92 8.51 -12.88
N SER A 678 -13.03 9.78 -12.54
CA SER A 678 -12.27 10.87 -13.16
C SER A 678 -11.52 11.69 -12.12
N ASN A 679 -10.37 12.21 -12.52
CA ASN A 679 -9.79 13.41 -11.95
C ASN A 679 -9.90 14.54 -12.97
N ASN A 680 -9.24 15.68 -12.76
CA ASN A 680 -9.35 16.81 -13.70
C ASN A 680 -8.77 16.51 -15.10
N ASN A 681 -7.92 15.47 -15.24
CA ASN A 681 -7.06 15.27 -16.41
C ASN A 681 -7.10 13.85 -17.02
N ALA A 682 -7.66 12.87 -16.32
CA ALA A 682 -7.56 11.45 -16.64
C ALA A 682 -8.76 10.67 -16.10
N PHE A 683 -8.86 9.41 -16.53
CA PHE A 683 -9.89 8.46 -16.13
C PHE A 683 -9.29 7.15 -15.62
N ALA A 684 -10.04 6.49 -14.74
CA ALA A 684 -9.80 5.12 -14.30
C ALA A 684 -11.11 4.32 -14.36
N ALA A 685 -11.12 3.20 -15.05
CA ALA A 685 -12.26 2.28 -15.14
C ALA A 685 -12.01 1.05 -14.27
N LEU A 686 -12.92 0.78 -13.33
CA LEU A 686 -12.97 -0.46 -12.57
C LEU A 686 -13.78 -1.50 -13.36
N LYS A 687 -13.18 -2.66 -13.60
CA LYS A 687 -13.81 -3.77 -14.31
C LYS A 687 -14.49 -4.76 -13.37
N GLU A 688 -15.39 -5.57 -13.91
CA GLU A 688 -16.11 -6.62 -13.18
C GLU A 688 -15.18 -7.71 -12.62
N ASP A 689 -14.02 -7.92 -13.27
CA ASP A 689 -12.96 -8.82 -12.80
C ASP A 689 -12.08 -8.20 -11.70
N GLY A 690 -12.41 -6.99 -11.23
CA GLY A 690 -11.65 -6.25 -10.21
C GLY A 690 -10.41 -5.52 -10.74
N SER A 691 -10.09 -5.62 -12.03
CA SER A 691 -8.96 -4.90 -12.63
C SER A 691 -9.28 -3.43 -12.91
N VAL A 692 -8.23 -2.60 -12.98
CA VAL A 692 -8.35 -1.16 -13.29
C VAL A 692 -7.64 -0.84 -14.60
N VAL A 693 -8.33 -0.10 -15.47
CA VAL A 693 -7.80 0.43 -16.74
C VAL A 693 -7.74 1.95 -16.63
N THR A 694 -6.61 2.57 -16.96
CA THR A 694 -6.43 4.03 -16.86
C THR A 694 -6.07 4.64 -18.20
N TRP A 695 -6.51 5.87 -18.45
CA TRP A 695 -6.15 6.64 -19.65
C TRP A 695 -6.28 8.15 -19.43
N GLY A 696 -5.73 8.95 -20.36
CA GLY A 696 -5.63 10.40 -20.26
C GLY A 696 -4.19 10.87 -20.04
N VAL A 697 -4.00 11.99 -19.35
CA VAL A 697 -2.66 12.55 -19.13
C VAL A 697 -1.81 11.60 -18.27
N GLN A 698 -0.74 11.06 -18.85
CA GLN A 698 0.09 10.01 -18.24
C GLN A 698 0.54 10.36 -16.82
N ASP A 699 1.20 11.51 -16.64
CA ASP A 699 1.72 11.94 -15.35
C ASP A 699 0.63 12.30 -14.33
N LEU A 700 -0.61 12.53 -14.77
CA LEU A 700 -1.73 12.95 -13.92
C LEU A 700 -2.76 11.81 -13.72
N GLY A 701 -2.26 10.58 -13.66
CA GLY A 701 -3.08 9.40 -13.34
C GLY A 701 -3.56 8.58 -14.54
N GLY A 702 -3.24 9.02 -15.77
CA GLY A 702 -3.53 8.27 -16.99
C GLY A 702 -2.65 7.03 -17.18
N ASP A 703 -1.46 6.99 -16.57
CA ASP A 703 -0.58 5.82 -16.56
C ASP A 703 -0.50 5.18 -15.17
N SER A 704 -0.93 3.92 -15.06
CA SER A 704 -0.83 3.10 -13.84
C SER A 704 0.18 1.95 -13.97
N SER A 705 1.04 1.95 -15.01
CA SER A 705 1.95 0.85 -15.35
C SER A 705 2.90 0.44 -14.21
N SER A 706 3.27 1.39 -13.34
CA SER A 706 4.11 1.16 -12.16
C SER A 706 3.42 0.29 -11.10
N VAL A 707 2.08 0.31 -11.06
CA VAL A 707 1.26 -0.39 -10.06
C VAL A 707 0.23 -1.34 -10.65
N THR A 708 0.26 -1.61 -11.98
CA THR A 708 -0.69 -2.52 -12.65
C THR A 708 -0.81 -3.86 -11.95
N HIS A 709 0.30 -4.42 -11.48
CA HIS A 709 0.31 -5.69 -10.76
C HIS A 709 -0.45 -5.68 -9.41
N LEU A 710 -0.75 -4.49 -8.86
CA LEU A 710 -1.59 -4.29 -7.68
C LEU A 710 -3.04 -3.98 -8.06
N LEU A 711 -3.30 -3.66 -9.32
CA LEU A 711 -4.58 -3.22 -9.89
C LEU A 711 -5.18 -4.24 -10.86
N THR A 712 -4.59 -5.43 -11.01
CA THR A 712 -5.11 -6.50 -11.86
C THR A 712 -5.46 -7.72 -11.03
N SER A 713 -6.60 -8.34 -11.30
CA SER A 713 -6.81 -9.73 -10.92
C SER A 713 -5.91 -10.61 -11.78
N LEU A 714 -5.17 -11.52 -11.14
CA LEU A 714 -4.39 -12.54 -11.85
C LEU A 714 -5.31 -13.72 -12.18
N GLU A 715 -6.35 -13.49 -12.98
CA GLU A 715 -6.99 -14.62 -13.66
C GLU A 715 -6.04 -15.23 -14.72
#